data_AF-A0A1F4Y9G4-F1
#
_entry.id   AF-A0A1F4Y9G4-F1
#
_cell.length_a   1.000
_cell.length_b   1.000
_cell.length_c   1.000
_cell.angle_alpha   90.00
_cell.angle_beta   90.00
_cell.angle_gamma   90.00
#
_symmetry.space_group_name_H-M   'P 1'
#
loop_
_entity.id
_entity.type
_entity.pdbx_description
1 polymer ?
#
loop_
_entity_poly.entity_id
_entity_poly.type
_entity_poly.pdbx_seq_one_letter_code
_entity_poly.pdbx_strand_id
1 'polypeptide(L)'
;MNSQLLVTVPWGLSHYIPLNGFHPLYRALFDQAPPGVEFNALDNVKLHNRFSRDIEIRDIALRAANKANGELKKLGSQSIEKTYQEYYWPPNQVLTDMLAGDIEFHHTAPYPSLKRPFVFHCESFAPVFLPFAQQGSGEFKNHEKLREHYGKIFANPLCLGVFSHIPETLANLSRFFANTEIDRKLFSSKIGLSLKAIIDQDTPEKASLSRPIFLFVNSANQNPANFFRRGGHIVLRFWKDFITNGRDGLLMLRCAKPSDEGLLDYGVDASFIKAETGRSIIWAEDYLANHEINALMASAHFFLLPSASLHSVSIMQAMTLGTIPVVTDTVGTSVYLEDEKHGIMLRGVRAAIWHIDKNTGILVDRYCRTPNLDDSLVAQITNRIFSLLDTAGAYEQMRNHTMAHARLQFSGESFSQDFWSAVFELYKNHKKLALTLDPMSNKYGCSLQDCTLRDDGWARVFESVTQPVRKIYTGQSVVWELGGALIHAHGNPRMELNDWSVFARYFTPGAPETTFANTLDELGGKYLSFTGGNSGDANHQLIRLISSALIPYPELHSFAASILKRIRRYRKYLARKLINSNSEPDVELVLHGVSGYNVIRYFHKFYAIPQSEGAFLPDKARSGGYTSNYSGNTAAKVLQKIDNATKQKLQIAQNNDDSMSPQLVTEGFLGFNIISVGGEFHAILQSDGAFEYDKLLSKGYSQSFSGTSLSEVQDAISRSANDRESVDFRLKSTDDRAGV
;
A
#
# COMPACT_ATOMS: atom_id res chain seq x y z
N MET A 1 -38.72 13.76 26.44
CA MET A 1 -38.29 12.63 25.60
C MET A 1 -36.97 13.03 24.96
N ASN A 2 -35.85 12.40 25.30
CA ASN A 2 -34.57 12.66 24.62
C ASN A 2 -34.73 12.21 23.17
N SER A 3 -34.78 13.15 22.23
CA SER A 3 -34.90 12.81 20.81
C SER A 3 -33.61 12.12 20.37
N GLN A 4 -33.71 10.86 19.99
CA GLN A 4 -32.65 10.08 19.38
C GLN A 4 -32.35 10.59 17.96
N LEU A 5 -31.07 10.59 17.56
CA LEU A 5 -30.59 10.92 16.23
C LEU A 5 -30.03 9.67 15.57
N LEU A 6 -30.66 9.22 14.48
CA LEU A 6 -30.20 8.07 13.72
C LEU A 6 -29.37 8.52 12.50
N VAL A 7 -28.11 8.10 12.40
CA VAL A 7 -27.15 8.56 11.39
C VAL A 7 -26.89 7.46 10.37
N THR A 8 -27.14 7.73 9.09
CA THR A 8 -26.75 6.87 7.97
C THR A 8 -25.29 7.12 7.59
N VAL A 9 -24.50 6.05 7.49
CA VAL A 9 -23.05 6.08 7.24
C VAL A 9 -22.72 5.18 6.05
N PRO A 10 -22.65 5.72 4.82
CA PRO A 10 -22.49 4.94 3.59
C PRO A 10 -21.06 4.48 3.29
N TRP A 11 -20.15 4.51 4.27
CA TRP A 11 -18.70 4.40 4.07
C TRP A 11 -18.21 3.00 3.67
N GLY A 12 -19.06 1.98 3.80
CA GLY A 12 -18.77 0.61 3.36
C GLY A 12 -19.00 0.35 1.87
N LEU A 13 -19.43 1.35 1.10
CA LEU A 13 -19.74 1.25 -0.33
C LEU A 13 -18.50 1.45 -1.22
N SER A 14 -18.52 0.94 -2.45
CA SER A 14 -17.33 0.86 -3.31
C SER A 14 -16.66 2.20 -3.61
N HIS A 15 -17.43 3.27 -3.81
CA HIS A 15 -16.90 4.61 -4.09
C HIS A 15 -16.15 5.24 -2.90
N TYR A 16 -16.32 4.70 -1.69
CA TYR A 16 -15.54 5.10 -0.51
C TYR A 16 -14.21 4.36 -0.39
N ILE A 17 -13.96 3.29 -1.16
CA ILE A 17 -12.68 2.55 -1.12
C ILE A 17 -11.50 3.52 -1.34
N PRO A 18 -11.44 4.36 -2.38
CA PRO A 18 -10.30 5.27 -2.59
C PRO A 18 -10.22 6.40 -1.57
N LEU A 19 -11.28 6.59 -0.78
CA LEU A 19 -11.38 7.55 0.33
C LEU A 19 -11.04 6.93 1.70
N ASN A 20 -10.56 5.68 1.70
CA ASN A 20 -10.26 4.85 2.87
C ASN A 20 -11.47 4.38 3.68
N GLY A 21 -12.68 4.31 3.10
CA GLY A 21 -13.84 3.71 3.74
C GLY A 21 -14.06 4.21 5.17
N PHE A 22 -14.02 3.29 6.14
CA PHE A 22 -13.98 3.63 7.56
C PHE A 22 -12.63 4.23 7.98
N HIS A 23 -12.42 5.49 7.60
CA HIS A 23 -11.16 6.19 7.81
C HIS A 23 -10.86 6.36 9.33
N PRO A 24 -9.69 5.94 9.84
CA PRO A 24 -9.38 5.94 11.28
C PRO A 24 -9.52 7.30 11.98
N LEU A 25 -9.29 8.40 11.24
CA LEU A 25 -9.48 9.77 11.69
C LEU A 25 -10.87 10.02 12.34
N TYR A 26 -11.91 9.36 11.85
CA TYR A 26 -13.28 9.57 12.33
C TYR A 26 -13.72 8.55 13.37
N ARG A 27 -12.90 7.56 13.71
CA ARG A 27 -13.28 6.46 14.61
C ARG A 27 -13.79 6.93 15.97
N ALA A 28 -13.19 8.00 16.52
CA ALA A 28 -13.60 8.58 17.79
C ALA A 28 -15.09 9.01 17.79
N LEU A 29 -15.61 9.47 16.65
CA LEU A 29 -17.02 9.86 16.51
C LEU A 29 -17.99 8.67 16.68
N PHE A 30 -17.51 7.44 16.55
CA PHE A 30 -18.31 6.23 16.70
C PHE A 30 -18.09 5.60 18.07
N ASP A 31 -16.82 5.42 18.44
CA ASP A 31 -16.44 4.75 19.68
C ASP A 31 -16.89 5.48 20.94
N GLN A 32 -17.06 6.81 20.83
CA GLN A 32 -17.35 7.73 21.94
C GLN A 32 -18.55 8.63 21.61
N ALA A 33 -19.47 8.15 20.77
CA ALA A 33 -20.69 8.88 20.44
C ALA A 33 -21.52 9.13 21.70
N PRO A 34 -22.10 10.33 21.88
CA PRO A 34 -22.90 10.63 23.05
C PRO A 34 -24.19 9.80 23.06
N PRO A 35 -24.78 9.55 24.25
CA PRO A 35 -26.05 8.85 24.36
C PRO A 35 -27.14 9.51 23.50
N GLY A 36 -27.81 8.72 22.67
CA GLY A 36 -28.87 9.19 21.77
C GLY A 36 -28.42 9.41 20.33
N VAL A 37 -27.14 9.21 19.99
CA VAL A 37 -26.69 9.08 18.60
C VAL A 37 -26.52 7.61 18.25
N GLU A 38 -27.22 7.14 17.21
CA GLU A 38 -27.10 5.79 16.69
C GLU A 38 -26.64 5.80 15.23
N PHE A 39 -25.94 4.75 14.80
CA PHE A 39 -25.35 4.67 13.47
C PHE A 39 -25.86 3.47 12.69
N ASN A 40 -26.13 3.68 11.41
CA ASN A 40 -26.44 2.63 10.45
C ASN A 40 -25.45 2.67 9.28
N ALA A 41 -24.56 1.68 9.24
CA ALA A 41 -23.73 1.37 8.08
C ALA A 41 -23.97 -0.08 7.63
N LEU A 42 -23.82 -0.35 6.34
CA LEU A 42 -23.98 -1.71 5.80
C LEU A 42 -22.85 -2.63 6.27
N ASP A 43 -23.22 -3.83 6.69
CA ASP A 43 -22.33 -4.96 6.85
C ASP A 43 -22.33 -5.78 5.56
N ASN A 44 -21.24 -5.72 4.79
CA ASN A 44 -21.16 -6.37 3.48
C ASN A 44 -21.32 -7.90 3.55
N VAL A 45 -20.97 -8.54 4.67
CA VAL A 45 -21.17 -9.99 4.84
C VAL A 45 -22.65 -10.30 5.05
N LYS A 46 -23.34 -9.52 5.90
CA LYS A 46 -24.80 -9.68 6.10
C LYS A 46 -25.57 -9.35 4.82
N LEU A 47 -25.18 -8.28 4.13
CA LEU A 47 -25.78 -7.87 2.86
C LEU A 47 -25.61 -8.94 1.78
N HIS A 48 -24.43 -9.56 1.69
CA HIS A 48 -24.17 -10.67 0.78
C HIS A 48 -25.08 -11.87 1.05
N ASN A 49 -25.22 -12.24 2.33
CA ASN A 49 -26.12 -13.31 2.73
C ASN A 49 -27.59 -12.96 2.47
N ARG A 50 -28.00 -11.71 2.70
CA ARG A 50 -29.37 -11.24 2.46
C ARG A 50 -29.72 -11.32 0.98
N PHE A 51 -28.93 -10.73 0.09
CA PHE A 51 -29.20 -10.77 -1.34
C PHE A 51 -29.09 -12.17 -1.94
N SER A 52 -28.32 -13.07 -1.34
CA SER A 52 -28.24 -14.46 -1.80
C SER A 52 -29.49 -15.28 -1.45
N ARG A 53 -30.14 -14.98 -0.31
CA ARG A 53 -31.30 -15.74 0.20
C ARG A 53 -32.65 -15.10 -0.13
N ASP A 54 -32.73 -13.78 -0.09
CA ASP A 54 -33.94 -13.01 -0.30
C ASP A 54 -33.97 -12.42 -1.71
N ILE A 55 -34.61 -13.15 -2.62
CA ILE A 55 -34.74 -12.78 -4.02
C ILE A 55 -35.59 -11.51 -4.17
N GLU A 56 -36.62 -11.35 -3.35
CA GLU A 56 -37.56 -10.22 -3.45
C GLU A 56 -36.87 -8.89 -3.13
N ILE A 57 -36.13 -8.83 -2.02
CA ILE A 57 -35.38 -7.62 -1.66
C ILE A 57 -34.31 -7.31 -2.70
N ARG A 58 -33.60 -8.34 -3.19
CA ARG A 58 -32.62 -8.17 -4.27
C ARG A 58 -33.25 -7.59 -5.53
N ASP A 59 -34.41 -8.08 -5.94
CA ASP A 59 -35.11 -7.63 -7.15
C ASP A 59 -35.67 -6.20 -6.99
N ILE A 60 -36.07 -5.81 -5.79
CA ILE A 60 -36.45 -4.41 -5.48
C ILE A 60 -35.23 -3.49 -5.64
N ALA A 61 -34.10 -3.84 -5.04
CA ALA A 61 -32.86 -3.07 -5.17
C ALA A 61 -32.38 -3.00 -6.64
N LEU A 62 -32.48 -4.11 -7.38
CA LEU A 62 -32.07 -4.17 -8.79
C LEU A 62 -32.96 -3.29 -9.67
N ARG A 63 -34.28 -3.31 -9.46
CA ARG A 63 -35.20 -2.44 -10.20
C ARG A 63 -34.93 -0.96 -9.91
N ALA A 64 -34.68 -0.60 -8.66
CA ALA A 64 -34.31 0.76 -8.29
C ALA A 64 -32.99 1.19 -8.94
N ALA A 65 -31.97 0.32 -8.92
CA ALA A 65 -30.66 0.61 -9.50
C ALA A 65 -30.74 0.73 -11.03
N ASN A 66 -31.51 -0.13 -11.69
CA ASN A 66 -31.75 -0.04 -13.13
C ASN A 66 -32.51 1.22 -13.53
N LYS A 67 -33.46 1.67 -12.71
CA LYS A 67 -34.15 2.95 -12.91
C LYS A 67 -33.17 4.12 -12.83
N ALA A 68 -32.37 4.20 -11.76
CA ALA A 68 -31.35 5.24 -11.59
C ALA A 68 -30.31 5.23 -12.73
N ASN A 69 -29.89 4.04 -13.19
CA ASN A 69 -29.03 3.90 -14.36
C ASN A 69 -29.70 4.38 -15.67
N GLY A 70 -31.00 4.19 -15.80
CA GLY A 70 -31.78 4.74 -16.91
C GLY A 70 -31.83 6.27 -16.91
N GLU A 71 -31.88 6.90 -15.73
CA GLU A 71 -31.81 8.35 -15.56
C GLU A 71 -30.40 8.86 -15.87
N LEU A 72 -29.36 8.18 -15.39
CA LEU A 72 -27.96 8.47 -15.70
C LEU A 72 -27.68 8.49 -17.22
N LYS A 73 -28.23 7.53 -17.97
CA LYS A 73 -28.08 7.46 -19.43
C LYS A 73 -28.69 8.65 -20.18
N LYS A 74 -29.61 9.40 -19.56
CA LYS A 74 -30.21 10.61 -20.15
C LYS A 74 -29.31 11.84 -20.00
N LEU A 75 -28.32 11.81 -19.10
CA LEU A 75 -27.38 12.90 -18.94
C LEU A 75 -26.44 13.00 -20.15
N GLY A 76 -26.10 14.23 -20.53
CA GLY A 76 -25.17 14.50 -21.63
C GLY A 76 -23.82 13.83 -21.40
N SER A 77 -23.20 13.31 -22.47
CA SER A 77 -22.01 12.45 -22.42
C SER A 77 -20.73 13.09 -21.85
N GLN A 78 -20.72 14.40 -21.58
CA GLN A 78 -19.54 15.14 -21.11
C GLN A 78 -19.81 16.07 -19.90
N SER A 79 -20.87 15.83 -19.12
CA SER A 79 -21.15 16.64 -17.92
C SER A 79 -20.39 16.13 -16.69
N ILE A 80 -19.95 17.05 -15.82
CA ILE A 80 -19.40 16.73 -14.49
C ILE A 80 -20.40 15.89 -13.70
N GLU A 81 -21.68 16.24 -13.79
CA GLU A 81 -22.76 15.49 -13.14
C GLU A 81 -22.79 14.02 -13.60
N LYS A 82 -22.67 13.75 -14.89
CA LYS A 82 -22.65 12.37 -15.40
C LYS A 82 -21.48 11.58 -14.83
N THR A 83 -20.26 12.13 -14.89
CA THR A 83 -19.07 11.45 -14.34
C THR A 83 -19.17 11.26 -12.82
N TYR A 84 -19.73 12.24 -12.11
CA TYR A 84 -19.98 12.13 -10.66
C TYR A 84 -20.94 10.98 -10.35
N GLN A 85 -22.04 10.89 -11.11
CA GLN A 85 -23.06 9.84 -10.95
C GLN A 85 -22.55 8.46 -11.38
N GLU A 86 -21.72 8.39 -12.43
CA GLU A 86 -21.03 7.15 -12.86
C GLU A 86 -20.07 6.65 -11.78
N TYR A 87 -19.34 7.56 -11.13
CA TYR A 87 -18.42 7.21 -10.04
C TYR A 87 -19.16 6.83 -8.75
N TYR A 88 -20.19 7.60 -8.35
CA TYR A 88 -21.05 7.23 -7.23
C TYR A 88 -21.68 5.86 -7.47
N TRP A 89 -22.01 5.55 -8.73
CA TRP A 89 -22.55 4.29 -9.23
C TRP A 89 -23.98 4.01 -8.73
N PRO A 90 -24.98 3.80 -9.63
CA PRO A 90 -26.40 3.74 -9.24
C PRO A 90 -26.74 2.75 -8.11
N PRO A 91 -26.17 1.53 -8.04
CA PRO A 91 -26.38 0.65 -6.89
C PRO A 91 -25.97 1.24 -5.54
N ASN A 92 -24.89 2.00 -5.45
CA ASN A 92 -24.49 2.62 -4.18
C ASN A 92 -25.50 3.67 -3.74
N GLN A 93 -26.06 4.46 -4.68
CA GLN A 93 -27.13 5.43 -4.37
C GLN A 93 -28.35 4.73 -3.76
N VAL A 94 -28.78 3.63 -4.40
CA VAL A 94 -29.91 2.82 -3.91
C VAL A 94 -29.61 2.23 -2.55
N LEU A 95 -28.40 1.72 -2.32
CA LEU A 95 -28.01 1.18 -1.03
C LEU A 95 -27.96 2.27 0.07
N THR A 96 -27.49 3.47 -0.25
CA THR A 96 -27.56 4.64 0.65
C THR A 96 -29.01 5.01 0.96
N ASP A 97 -29.90 5.01 -0.04
CA ASP A 97 -31.31 5.31 0.13
C ASP A 97 -32.04 4.27 1.00
N MET A 98 -31.67 2.99 0.88
CA MET A 98 -32.29 1.89 1.63
C MET A 98 -31.78 1.78 3.08
N LEU A 99 -30.69 2.45 3.43
CA LEU A 99 -30.23 2.57 4.81
C LEU A 99 -31.16 3.49 5.60
N ALA A 100 -31.52 3.07 6.81
CA ALA A 100 -32.31 3.87 7.73
C ALA A 100 -31.44 4.99 8.36
N GLY A 101 -32.03 6.18 8.51
CA GLY A 101 -31.41 7.30 9.20
C GLY A 101 -32.20 8.59 9.02
N ASP A 102 -32.08 9.44 10.03
CA ASP A 102 -32.51 10.83 10.05
C ASP A 102 -31.60 11.73 9.20
N ILE A 103 -30.30 11.43 9.19
CA ILE A 103 -29.25 12.26 8.58
C ILE A 103 -28.14 11.39 7.99
N GLU A 104 -27.53 11.82 6.87
CA GLU A 104 -26.34 11.18 6.31
C GLU A 104 -25.05 11.85 6.81
N PHE A 105 -24.04 11.04 7.11
CA PHE A 105 -22.71 11.54 7.42
C PHE A 105 -21.72 11.09 6.34
N HIS A 106 -21.12 12.06 5.65
CA HIS A 106 -20.07 11.82 4.64
C HIS A 106 -18.72 12.35 5.12
N HIS A 107 -17.65 11.73 4.62
CA HIS A 107 -16.30 12.25 4.84
C HIS A 107 -15.45 12.27 3.57
N THR A 108 -14.43 13.13 3.56
CA THR A 108 -13.44 13.32 2.48
C THR A 108 -14.02 13.80 1.15
N ALA A 109 -15.02 13.13 0.58
CA ALA A 109 -15.83 13.58 -0.55
C ALA A 109 -17.34 13.36 -0.28
N PRO A 110 -18.22 14.30 -0.69
CA PRO A 110 -19.66 14.20 -0.44
C PRO A 110 -20.38 13.43 -1.56
N TYR A 111 -21.03 12.33 -1.19
CA TYR A 111 -21.96 11.58 -2.06
C TYR A 111 -23.37 11.48 -1.45
N PRO A 112 -24.03 12.61 -1.16
CA PRO A 112 -25.34 12.59 -0.51
C PRO A 112 -26.42 12.05 -1.45
N SER A 113 -27.41 11.38 -0.87
CA SER A 113 -28.63 10.97 -1.60
C SER A 113 -29.45 12.17 -2.09
N LEU A 114 -29.31 13.32 -1.40
CA LEU A 114 -30.16 14.49 -1.51
C LEU A 114 -31.66 14.19 -1.26
N LYS A 115 -31.96 13.13 -0.50
CA LYS A 115 -33.32 12.75 -0.08
C LYS A 115 -33.55 12.93 1.41
N ARG A 116 -32.47 13.06 2.17
CA ARG A 116 -32.47 13.38 3.59
C ARG A 116 -31.35 14.37 3.91
N PRO A 117 -31.41 15.06 5.06
CA PRO A 117 -30.36 15.96 5.48
C PRO A 117 -29.00 15.24 5.57
N PHE A 118 -27.91 15.97 5.39
CA PHE A 118 -26.57 15.43 5.51
C PHE A 118 -25.58 16.43 6.12
N VAL A 119 -24.54 15.90 6.72
CA VAL A 119 -23.33 16.61 7.12
C VAL A 119 -22.11 16.00 6.46
N PHE A 120 -21.09 16.81 6.26
CA PHE A 120 -19.86 16.43 5.58
C PHE A 120 -18.65 16.85 6.40
N HIS A 121 -17.67 15.97 6.59
CA HIS A 121 -16.40 16.32 7.22
C HIS A 121 -15.22 16.06 6.27
N CYS A 122 -14.33 17.02 6.10
CA CYS A 122 -13.13 16.84 5.26
C CYS A 122 -11.86 17.34 5.97
N GLU A 123 -10.72 16.75 5.60
CA GLU A 123 -9.41 17.18 6.08
C GLU A 123 -8.73 18.12 5.08
N SER A 124 -8.88 17.83 3.78
CA SER A 124 -8.21 18.55 2.70
C SER A 124 -9.20 18.94 1.61
N PHE A 125 -8.90 20.05 0.93
CA PHE A 125 -9.74 20.64 -0.11
C PHE A 125 -9.83 19.78 -1.38
N ALA A 126 -8.70 19.33 -1.94
CA ALA A 126 -8.71 18.66 -3.26
C ALA A 126 -9.54 17.35 -3.28
N PRO A 127 -9.44 16.46 -2.27
CA PRO A 127 -10.22 15.22 -2.24
C PRO A 127 -11.74 15.40 -2.17
N VAL A 128 -12.24 16.59 -1.80
CA VAL A 128 -13.69 16.91 -1.81
C VAL A 128 -14.29 16.68 -3.20
N PHE A 129 -13.49 16.84 -4.25
CA PHE A 129 -13.91 16.76 -5.63
C PHE A 129 -13.57 15.42 -6.29
N LEU A 130 -13.30 14.35 -5.54
CA LEU A 130 -13.08 13.03 -6.14
C LEU A 130 -14.31 12.63 -7.01
N PRO A 131 -14.12 12.05 -8.21
CA PRO A 131 -12.87 11.61 -8.86
C PRO A 131 -12.14 12.67 -9.70
N PHE A 132 -12.58 13.93 -9.69
CA PHE A 132 -12.07 14.98 -10.58
C PHE A 132 -10.76 15.59 -10.13
N ALA A 133 -10.52 15.63 -8.82
CA ALA A 133 -9.30 16.15 -8.24
C ALA A 133 -8.81 15.26 -7.10
N GLN A 134 -7.49 15.24 -6.93
CA GLN A 134 -6.79 14.57 -5.86
C GLN A 134 -5.55 15.38 -5.50
N GLN A 135 -5.02 15.18 -4.30
CA GLN A 135 -3.80 15.85 -3.86
C GLN A 135 -2.60 15.52 -4.76
N GLY A 136 -1.72 16.50 -4.94
CA GLY A 136 -0.45 16.37 -5.63
C GLY A 136 -0.52 16.47 -7.16
N SER A 137 -1.71 16.62 -7.76
CA SER A 137 -1.87 16.74 -9.22
C SER A 137 -1.33 18.06 -9.76
N GLY A 138 -1.26 19.10 -8.93
CA GLY A 138 -0.75 20.42 -9.30
C GLY A 138 -1.63 21.24 -10.25
N GLU A 139 -2.84 20.76 -10.58
CA GLU A 139 -3.81 21.47 -11.42
C GLU A 139 -5.24 21.12 -11.00
N PHE A 140 -6.09 22.15 -10.90
CA PHE A 140 -7.52 22.01 -10.63
C PHE A 140 -8.33 22.32 -11.91
N LYS A 141 -8.46 21.30 -12.78
CA LYS A 141 -9.11 21.41 -14.09
C LYS A 141 -10.63 21.53 -13.97
N ASN A 142 -11.29 22.14 -14.97
CA ASN A 142 -12.75 22.31 -15.02
C ASN A 142 -13.36 22.98 -13.77
N HIS A 143 -12.60 23.87 -13.13
CA HIS A 143 -12.94 24.44 -11.83
C HIS A 143 -14.29 25.16 -11.80
N GLU A 144 -14.70 25.85 -12.88
CA GLU A 144 -16.02 26.49 -12.95
C GLU A 144 -17.16 25.46 -12.92
N LYS A 145 -17.06 24.39 -13.71
CA LYS A 145 -18.06 23.31 -13.74
C LYS A 145 -18.12 22.54 -12.42
N LEU A 146 -16.96 22.34 -11.77
CA LEU A 146 -16.88 21.74 -10.44
C LEU A 146 -17.51 22.65 -9.38
N ARG A 147 -17.21 23.95 -9.42
CA ARG A 147 -17.81 24.97 -8.55
C ARG A 147 -19.33 24.98 -8.71
N GLU A 148 -19.84 24.92 -9.93
CA GLU A 148 -21.28 24.89 -10.18
C GLU A 148 -21.92 23.62 -9.61
N HIS A 149 -21.38 22.44 -9.92
CA HIS A 149 -21.96 21.16 -9.48
C HIS A 149 -21.92 20.99 -7.96
N TYR A 150 -20.75 21.14 -7.34
CA TYR A 150 -20.61 21.01 -5.89
C TYR A 150 -21.22 22.20 -5.14
N GLY A 151 -21.29 23.37 -5.77
CA GLY A 151 -22.01 24.52 -5.24
C GLY A 151 -23.49 24.19 -5.04
N LYS A 152 -24.14 23.49 -5.98
CA LYS A 152 -25.53 23.01 -5.82
C LYS A 152 -25.67 22.00 -4.68
N ILE A 153 -24.66 21.15 -4.46
CA ILE A 153 -24.67 20.16 -3.36
C ILE A 153 -24.58 20.86 -2.01
N PHE A 154 -23.61 21.76 -1.81
CA PHE A 154 -23.38 22.42 -0.52
C PHE A 154 -24.36 23.56 -0.24
N ALA A 155 -24.86 24.24 -1.27
CA ALA A 155 -25.94 25.21 -1.12
C ALA A 155 -27.29 24.53 -0.85
N ASN A 156 -27.46 23.23 -1.14
CA ASN A 156 -28.73 22.54 -0.91
C ASN A 156 -29.23 22.68 0.55
N PRO A 157 -30.54 22.91 0.79
CA PRO A 157 -31.10 22.98 2.15
C PRO A 157 -30.91 21.71 3.00
N LEU A 158 -30.68 20.57 2.36
CA LEU A 158 -30.35 19.31 3.04
C LEU A 158 -28.89 19.25 3.47
N CYS A 159 -28.00 20.07 2.92
CA CYS A 159 -26.64 20.20 3.45
C CYS A 159 -26.70 21.04 4.74
N LEU A 160 -26.60 20.40 5.89
CA LEU A 160 -26.71 21.07 7.18
C LEU A 160 -25.38 21.68 7.64
N GLY A 161 -24.25 21.06 7.29
CA GLY A 161 -22.94 21.55 7.69
C GLY A 161 -21.77 20.82 7.02
N VAL A 162 -20.71 21.58 6.81
CA VAL A 162 -19.42 21.15 6.28
C VAL A 162 -18.36 21.45 7.33
N PHE A 163 -17.75 20.40 7.87
CA PHE A 163 -16.83 20.44 8.98
C PHE A 163 -15.39 20.19 8.52
N SER A 164 -14.44 20.90 9.10
CA SER A 164 -13.02 20.61 8.98
C SER A 164 -12.30 21.13 10.22
N HIS A 165 -11.32 20.35 10.68
CA HIS A 165 -10.38 20.74 11.72
C HIS A 165 -9.15 21.48 11.16
N ILE A 166 -9.01 21.52 9.83
CA ILE A 166 -7.95 22.28 9.14
C ILE A 166 -8.52 23.64 8.69
N PRO A 167 -8.07 24.76 9.27
CA PRO A 167 -8.55 26.10 8.91
C PRO A 167 -8.34 26.45 7.44
N GLU A 168 -7.19 26.09 6.86
CA GLU A 168 -6.91 26.35 5.45
C GLU A 168 -7.89 25.63 4.51
N THR A 169 -8.41 24.46 4.90
CA THR A 169 -9.42 23.73 4.11
C THR A 169 -10.74 24.51 4.08
N LEU A 170 -11.20 25.03 5.22
CA LEU A 170 -12.41 25.88 5.27
C LEU A 170 -12.22 27.18 4.49
N ALA A 171 -11.07 27.84 4.64
CA ALA A 171 -10.75 29.05 3.91
C ALA A 171 -10.72 28.82 2.38
N ASN A 172 -10.17 27.69 1.94
CA ASN A 172 -10.18 27.30 0.53
C ASN A 172 -11.60 27.00 0.02
N LEU A 173 -12.44 26.31 0.79
CA LEU A 173 -13.84 26.07 0.43
C LEU A 173 -14.62 27.39 0.28
N SER A 174 -14.51 28.28 1.27
CA SER A 174 -15.14 29.60 1.24
C SER A 174 -14.72 30.40 0.01
N ARG A 175 -13.41 30.50 -0.23
CA ARG A 175 -12.86 31.21 -1.40
C ARG A 175 -13.27 30.58 -2.72
N PHE A 176 -13.25 29.25 -2.80
CA PHE A 176 -13.53 28.54 -4.04
C PHE A 176 -14.98 28.72 -4.48
N PHE A 177 -15.94 28.63 -3.55
CA PHE A 177 -17.36 28.77 -3.86
C PHE A 177 -17.82 30.23 -3.89
N ALA A 178 -17.18 31.11 -3.11
CA ALA A 178 -17.53 32.53 -2.99
C ALA A 178 -19.05 32.74 -2.78
N ASN A 179 -19.65 31.93 -1.91
CA ASN A 179 -21.10 31.87 -1.71
C ASN A 179 -21.43 31.91 -0.21
N THR A 180 -22.10 32.98 0.21
CA THR A 180 -22.46 33.23 1.61
C THR A 180 -23.39 32.17 2.20
N GLU A 181 -24.21 31.49 1.40
CA GLU A 181 -25.02 30.37 1.89
C GLU A 181 -24.15 29.18 2.28
N ILE A 182 -23.12 28.87 1.49
CA ILE A 182 -22.16 27.82 1.79
C ILE A 182 -21.30 28.23 2.99
N ASP A 183 -20.84 29.49 3.05
CA ASP A 183 -20.01 29.99 4.16
C ASP A 183 -20.70 29.83 5.53
N ARG A 184 -22.03 30.05 5.60
CA ARG A 184 -22.82 29.84 6.83
C ARG A 184 -22.89 28.38 7.28
N LYS A 185 -22.54 27.44 6.39
CA LYS A 185 -22.51 26.00 6.65
C LYS A 185 -21.08 25.49 6.91
N LEU A 186 -20.05 26.36 6.91
CA LEU A 186 -18.68 25.97 7.20
C LEU A 186 -18.42 26.04 8.71
N PHE A 187 -18.05 24.91 9.31
CA PHE A 187 -17.83 24.79 10.75
C PHE A 187 -16.41 24.28 11.04
N SER A 188 -15.73 24.97 11.96
CA SER A 188 -14.50 24.43 12.57
C SER A 188 -14.87 23.25 13.46
N SER A 189 -14.10 22.16 13.36
CA SER A 189 -14.24 21.00 14.23
C SER A 189 -12.96 20.75 15.02
N LYS A 190 -13.09 20.14 16.20
CA LYS A 190 -11.93 19.54 16.87
C LYS A 190 -11.50 18.26 16.13
N ILE A 191 -10.41 17.67 16.57
CA ILE A 191 -10.01 16.33 16.15
C ILE A 191 -9.46 15.55 17.35
N GLY A 192 -9.62 14.24 17.34
CA GLY A 192 -9.11 13.39 18.42
C GLY A 192 -9.08 11.91 18.05
N LEU A 193 -8.28 11.16 18.81
CA LEU A 193 -8.14 9.71 18.63
C LEU A 193 -9.06 8.94 19.57
N SER A 194 -9.57 7.80 19.10
CA SER A 194 -10.27 6.85 19.96
C SER A 194 -9.28 6.19 20.91
N LEU A 195 -9.55 6.24 22.22
CA LEU A 195 -8.78 5.51 23.21
C LEU A 195 -8.85 3.99 22.98
N LYS A 196 -9.94 3.46 22.40
CA LYS A 196 -10.04 2.03 22.05
C LYS A 196 -9.07 1.62 20.94
N ALA A 197 -8.54 2.58 20.18
CA ALA A 197 -7.50 2.31 19.20
C ALA A 197 -6.13 2.11 19.87
N ILE A 198 -5.95 2.54 21.13
CA ILE A 198 -4.67 2.54 21.85
C ILE A 198 -4.79 1.57 23.04
N ILE A 199 -4.14 0.41 22.93
CA ILE A 199 -4.30 -0.69 23.89
C ILE A 199 -3.65 -0.38 25.25
N ASP A 200 -2.60 0.45 25.27
CA ASP A 200 -1.85 0.78 26.47
C ASP A 200 -1.99 2.28 26.80
N GLN A 201 -2.61 2.58 27.95
CA GLN A 201 -2.85 3.96 28.40
C GLN A 201 -1.71 4.48 29.27
N ASP A 202 -0.84 3.59 29.76
CA ASP A 202 0.32 3.97 30.54
C ASP A 202 1.38 4.59 29.63
N THR A 203 2.28 5.37 30.24
CA THR A 203 3.40 5.95 29.50
C THR A 203 4.28 4.80 28.99
N PRO A 204 4.40 4.58 27.67
CA PRO A 204 5.10 3.39 27.17
C PRO A 204 6.56 3.39 27.62
N GLU A 205 7.07 2.28 28.13
CA GLU A 205 8.50 2.18 28.39
C GLU A 205 9.27 2.22 27.07
N LYS A 206 10.26 3.12 26.98
CA LYS A 206 11.14 3.22 25.82
C LYS A 206 12.44 2.48 26.10
N ALA A 207 13.02 1.88 25.07
CA ALA A 207 14.35 1.30 25.15
C ALA A 207 15.40 2.39 25.44
N SER A 208 16.64 1.98 25.73
CA SER A 208 17.72 2.93 26.00
C SER A 208 18.01 3.82 24.79
N LEU A 209 18.20 5.12 25.03
CA LEU A 209 18.70 6.09 24.04
C LEU A 209 20.14 5.81 23.57
N SER A 210 20.85 4.84 24.16
CA SER A 210 22.13 4.34 23.61
C SER A 210 21.96 3.66 22.26
N ARG A 211 20.77 3.13 21.98
CA ARG A 211 20.40 2.54 20.69
C ARG A 211 18.96 2.95 20.33
N PRO A 212 18.75 4.20 19.89
CA PRO A 212 17.42 4.73 19.59
C PRO A 212 16.78 4.00 18.41
N ILE A 213 15.45 3.96 18.44
CA ILE A 213 14.60 3.30 17.45
C ILE A 213 13.86 4.36 16.64
N PHE A 214 13.97 4.28 15.32
CA PHE A 214 13.33 5.17 14.36
C PHE A 214 12.30 4.38 13.57
N LEU A 215 11.12 4.93 13.39
CA LEU A 215 10.03 4.28 12.66
C LEU A 215 9.60 5.15 11.50
N PHE A 216 9.52 4.56 10.31
CA PHE A 216 8.87 5.14 9.14
C PHE A 216 7.75 4.21 8.68
N VAL A 217 6.57 4.77 8.46
CA VAL A 217 5.38 4.02 8.01
C VAL A 217 4.81 4.68 6.77
N ASN A 218 4.56 3.89 5.74
CA ASN A 218 3.77 4.31 4.59
C ASN A 218 2.34 3.75 4.71
N SER A 219 1.35 4.55 4.32
CA SER A 219 -0.08 4.24 4.41
C SER A 219 -0.45 2.90 3.74
N ALA A 220 -1.61 2.33 4.09
CA ALA A 220 -2.10 0.99 3.73
C ALA A 220 -2.03 0.60 2.23
N ASN A 221 -1.88 1.55 1.32
CA ASN A 221 -1.60 1.29 -0.08
C ASN A 221 -0.13 0.86 -0.25
N GLN A 222 0.12 -0.45 -0.43
CA GLN A 222 1.43 -1.06 -0.71
C GLN A 222 2.04 -0.62 -2.07
N ASN A 223 1.67 0.54 -2.60
CA ASN A 223 2.28 1.13 -3.79
C ASN A 223 3.69 1.67 -3.47
N PRO A 224 4.76 1.14 -4.08
CA PRO A 224 6.12 1.60 -3.86
C PRO A 224 6.34 3.09 -4.19
N ALA A 225 5.58 3.68 -5.11
CA ALA A 225 5.68 5.09 -5.43
C ALA A 225 5.32 6.01 -4.24
N ASN A 226 4.48 5.53 -3.31
CA ASN A 226 4.14 6.27 -2.11
C ASN A 226 5.33 6.37 -1.15
N PHE A 227 6.30 5.44 -1.20
CA PHE A 227 7.51 5.50 -0.37
C PHE A 227 8.23 6.84 -0.54
N PHE A 228 8.42 7.27 -1.79
CA PHE A 228 9.09 8.52 -2.11
C PHE A 228 8.24 9.73 -1.71
N ARG A 229 6.92 9.70 -1.96
CA ARG A 229 6.00 10.78 -1.59
C ARG A 229 5.90 10.99 -0.07
N ARG A 230 6.11 9.93 0.72
CA ARG A 230 6.16 10.01 2.19
C ARG A 230 7.55 10.36 2.71
N GLY A 231 8.54 10.51 1.83
CA GLY A 231 9.90 10.90 2.18
C GLY A 231 10.80 9.75 2.65
N GLY A 232 10.47 8.49 2.31
CA GLY A 232 11.28 7.33 2.70
C GLY A 232 12.74 7.42 2.22
N HIS A 233 12.98 8.05 1.06
CA HIS A 233 14.33 8.32 0.56
C HIS A 233 15.12 9.30 1.45
N ILE A 234 14.48 10.34 1.99
CA ILE A 234 15.08 11.27 2.96
C ILE A 234 15.45 10.49 4.23
N VAL A 235 14.58 9.60 4.70
CA VAL A 235 14.83 8.75 5.88
C VAL A 235 16.03 7.83 5.67
N LEU A 236 16.15 7.19 4.50
CA LEU A 236 17.28 6.32 4.20
C LEU A 236 18.61 7.08 4.10
N ARG A 237 18.59 8.30 3.54
CA ARG A 237 19.77 9.17 3.47
C ARG A 237 20.19 9.66 4.86
N PHE A 238 19.23 10.09 5.68
CA PHE A 238 19.46 10.36 7.10
C PHE A 238 20.07 9.16 7.83
N TRP A 239 19.56 7.95 7.56
CA TRP A 239 20.07 6.74 8.20
C TRP A 239 21.53 6.45 7.87
N LYS A 240 21.91 6.65 6.61
CA LYS A 240 23.30 6.55 6.18
C LYS A 240 24.17 7.53 6.98
N ASP A 241 23.77 8.80 7.06
CA ASP A 241 24.49 9.80 7.85
C ASP A 241 24.59 9.41 9.33
N PHE A 242 23.49 8.93 9.92
CA PHE A 242 23.42 8.47 11.31
C PHE A 242 24.48 7.40 11.61
N ILE A 243 24.55 6.34 10.80
CA ILE A 243 25.50 5.24 10.97
C ILE A 243 26.94 5.67 10.66
N THR A 244 27.16 6.47 9.60
CA THR A 244 28.52 6.93 9.25
C THR A 244 29.14 7.86 10.28
N ASN A 245 28.32 8.54 11.09
CA ASN A 245 28.77 9.32 12.24
C ASN A 245 29.07 8.46 13.48
N GLY A 246 29.13 7.13 13.34
CA GLY A 246 29.51 6.21 14.40
C GLY A 246 28.42 5.96 15.45
N ARG A 247 27.17 6.33 15.16
CA ARG A 247 26.04 6.09 16.06
C ARG A 247 25.44 4.70 15.82
N ASP A 248 24.96 4.07 16.90
CA ASP A 248 24.18 2.82 16.84
C ASP A 248 22.69 3.14 16.98
N GLY A 249 21.84 2.36 16.34
CA GLY A 249 20.39 2.54 16.35
C GLY A 249 19.67 1.46 15.55
N LEU A 250 18.34 1.56 15.52
CA LEU A 250 17.48 0.70 14.70
C LEU A 250 16.50 1.54 13.88
N LEU A 251 16.50 1.35 12.56
CA LEU A 251 15.50 1.91 11.65
C LEU A 251 14.50 0.84 11.25
N MET A 252 13.23 1.07 11.56
CA MET A 252 12.11 0.22 11.17
C MET A 252 11.33 0.88 10.02
N LEU A 253 11.23 0.19 8.90
CA LEU A 253 10.52 0.61 7.70
C LEU A 253 9.30 -0.28 7.51
N ARG A 254 8.09 0.26 7.67
CA ARG A 254 6.84 -0.45 7.36
C ARG A 254 6.25 0.07 6.05
N CYS A 255 6.68 -0.52 4.94
CA CYS A 255 6.27 -0.13 3.59
C CYS A 255 6.75 -1.15 2.54
N ALA A 256 6.11 -1.17 1.37
CA ALA A 256 6.64 -1.89 0.21
C ALA A 256 8.02 -1.33 -0.20
N LYS A 257 8.96 -2.21 -0.51
CA LYS A 257 10.32 -1.81 -0.90
C LYS A 257 10.35 -1.32 -2.36
N PRO A 258 10.87 -0.12 -2.65
CA PRO A 258 11.14 0.32 -4.03
C PRO A 258 12.22 -0.51 -4.71
N SER A 259 12.32 -0.43 -6.04
CA SER A 259 13.44 -1.04 -6.77
C SER A 259 14.74 -0.29 -6.48
N ASP A 260 15.88 -0.98 -6.67
CA ASP A 260 17.20 -0.38 -6.44
C ASP A 260 17.44 0.81 -7.39
N GLU A 261 16.93 0.76 -8.63
CA GLU A 261 16.98 1.90 -9.56
C GLU A 261 16.21 3.10 -9.00
N GLY A 262 15.00 2.88 -8.48
CA GLY A 262 14.22 3.94 -7.86
C GLY A 262 14.90 4.52 -6.61
N LEU A 263 15.64 3.73 -5.84
CA LEU A 263 16.43 4.24 -4.72
C LEU A 263 17.59 5.12 -5.22
N LEU A 264 18.34 4.65 -6.22
CA LEU A 264 19.45 5.38 -6.83
C LEU A 264 19.00 6.72 -7.43
N ASP A 265 17.87 6.72 -8.14
CA ASP A 265 17.30 7.94 -8.71
C ASP A 265 17.10 9.02 -7.63
N TYR A 266 16.70 8.62 -6.42
CA TYR A 266 16.48 9.52 -5.29
C TYR A 266 17.73 9.78 -4.42
N GLY A 267 18.91 9.41 -4.90
CA GLY A 267 20.19 9.62 -4.21
C GLY A 267 20.40 8.71 -2.99
N VAL A 268 19.71 7.57 -2.95
CA VAL A 268 19.90 6.55 -1.90
C VAL A 268 20.94 5.54 -2.36
N ASP A 269 21.89 5.24 -1.48
CA ASP A 269 22.91 4.22 -1.70
C ASP A 269 22.35 2.81 -1.48
N ALA A 270 21.94 2.15 -2.56
CA ALA A 270 21.35 0.80 -2.50
C ALA A 270 22.30 -0.25 -1.90
N SER A 271 23.61 -0.12 -2.11
CA SER A 271 24.62 -1.02 -1.55
C SER A 271 24.70 -0.91 -0.03
N PHE A 272 24.70 0.32 0.49
CA PHE A 272 24.61 0.58 1.93
C PHE A 272 23.32 0.00 2.53
N ILE A 273 22.17 0.24 1.89
CA ILE A 273 20.88 -0.28 2.37
C ILE A 273 20.89 -1.81 2.42
N LYS A 274 21.44 -2.48 1.40
CA LYS A 274 21.57 -3.93 1.38
C LYS A 274 22.47 -4.46 2.49
N ALA A 275 23.58 -3.77 2.77
CA ALA A 275 24.51 -4.17 3.84
C ALA A 275 23.92 -4.00 5.25
N GLU A 276 23.08 -2.98 5.44
CA GLU A 276 22.50 -2.66 6.75
C GLU A 276 21.11 -3.29 7.00
N THR A 277 20.47 -3.82 5.97
CA THR A 277 19.22 -4.59 6.10
C THR A 277 19.46 -5.87 6.91
N GLY A 278 18.69 -6.06 7.98
CA GLY A 278 18.85 -7.14 8.95
C GLY A 278 19.87 -6.86 10.06
N ARG A 279 20.61 -5.75 9.98
CA ARG A 279 21.59 -5.32 11.00
C ARG A 279 21.09 -4.10 11.77
N SER A 280 20.96 -2.97 11.09
CA SER A 280 20.46 -1.71 11.63
C SER A 280 19.14 -1.26 10.99
N ILE A 281 18.75 -1.87 9.86
CA ILE A 281 17.48 -1.63 9.17
C ILE A 281 16.61 -2.89 9.25
N ILE A 282 15.37 -2.76 9.74
CA ILE A 282 14.32 -3.77 9.62
C ILE A 282 13.29 -3.27 8.61
N TRP A 283 13.05 -4.05 7.56
CA TRP A 283 12.09 -3.72 6.52
C TRP A 283 10.92 -4.71 6.53
N ALA A 284 9.73 -4.24 6.89
CA ALA A 284 8.50 -5.02 6.93
C ALA A 284 7.54 -4.55 5.82
N GLU A 285 7.29 -5.42 4.84
CA GLU A 285 6.42 -5.11 3.69
C GLU A 285 4.96 -5.53 3.91
N ASP A 286 4.73 -6.46 4.84
CA ASP A 286 3.41 -6.99 5.14
C ASP A 286 2.49 -5.95 5.77
N TYR A 287 1.18 -6.15 5.57
CA TYR A 287 0.17 -5.36 6.26
C TYR A 287 0.17 -5.70 7.74
N LEU A 288 0.15 -4.67 8.58
CA LEU A 288 -0.03 -4.75 10.02
C LEU A 288 -1.37 -4.13 10.40
N ALA A 289 -2.10 -4.80 11.27
CA ALA A 289 -3.30 -4.28 11.90
C ALA A 289 -2.97 -3.02 12.74
N ASN A 290 -4.00 -2.23 13.05
CA ASN A 290 -3.79 -0.95 13.72
C ASN A 290 -3.15 -1.11 15.12
N HIS A 291 -3.52 -2.14 15.88
CA HIS A 291 -2.86 -2.44 17.16
C HIS A 291 -1.36 -2.79 17.03
N GLU A 292 -0.96 -3.51 15.97
CA GLU A 292 0.45 -3.83 15.70
C GLU A 292 1.24 -2.57 15.32
N ILE A 293 0.62 -1.66 14.57
CA ILE A 293 1.20 -0.34 14.27
C ILE A 293 1.38 0.49 15.53
N ASN A 294 0.42 0.44 16.45
CA ASN A 294 0.52 1.15 17.71
C ASN A 294 1.62 0.56 18.59
N ALA A 295 1.81 -0.76 18.61
CA ALA A 295 2.93 -1.39 19.30
C ALA A 295 4.29 -0.94 18.70
N LEU A 296 4.40 -0.90 17.37
CA LEU A 296 5.60 -0.38 16.70
C LEU A 296 5.85 1.09 17.06
N MET A 297 4.83 1.94 16.96
CA MET A 297 4.95 3.35 17.34
C MET A 297 5.35 3.48 18.80
N ALA A 298 4.71 2.76 19.73
CA ALA A 298 5.02 2.78 21.15
C ALA A 298 6.46 2.36 21.47
N SER A 299 7.05 1.46 20.69
CA SER A 299 8.46 1.07 20.85
C SER A 299 9.46 2.10 20.29
N ALA A 300 9.06 2.90 19.29
CA ALA A 300 9.94 3.82 18.61
C ALA A 300 10.21 5.11 19.41
N HIS A 301 11.40 5.68 19.27
CA HIS A 301 11.73 6.97 19.85
C HIS A 301 11.29 8.12 18.95
N PHE A 302 11.50 7.95 17.64
CA PHE A 302 11.16 8.92 16.61
C PHE A 302 10.27 8.29 15.55
N PHE A 303 9.24 9.03 15.14
CA PHE A 303 8.42 8.70 13.99
C PHE A 303 8.79 9.64 12.84
N LEU A 304 9.41 9.08 11.80
CA LEU A 304 9.93 9.83 10.66
C LEU A 304 8.88 9.85 9.56
N LEU A 305 8.39 11.04 9.24
CA LEU A 305 7.42 11.26 8.17
C LEU A 305 7.69 12.57 7.42
N PRO A 306 8.81 12.68 6.69
CA PRO A 306 9.11 13.83 5.84
C PRO A 306 8.26 13.83 4.55
N SER A 307 6.94 13.82 4.70
CA SER A 307 5.96 13.61 3.64
C SER A 307 5.64 14.87 2.84
N ALA A 308 5.22 14.72 1.58
CA ALA A 308 4.67 15.81 0.79
C ALA A 308 3.22 16.17 1.17
N SER A 309 2.53 15.33 1.95
CA SER A 309 1.18 15.60 2.46
C SER A 309 1.02 15.28 3.94
N LEU A 310 -0.01 15.89 4.52
CA LEU A 310 -0.43 15.70 5.90
C LEU A 310 -0.87 14.24 6.18
N HIS A 311 -0.58 13.77 7.40
CA HIS A 311 -1.00 12.47 7.92
C HIS A 311 -1.41 12.55 9.39
N SER A 312 -2.54 13.19 9.59
CA SER A 312 -3.07 13.54 10.90
C SER A 312 -3.12 12.39 11.90
N VAL A 313 -3.63 11.23 11.49
CA VAL A 313 -3.78 10.05 12.36
C VAL A 313 -2.42 9.57 12.87
N SER A 314 -1.44 9.37 11.97
CA SER A 314 -0.12 8.88 12.36
C SER A 314 0.64 9.88 13.24
N ILE A 315 0.46 11.19 13.01
CA ILE A 315 1.04 12.23 13.88
C ILE A 315 0.43 12.13 15.28
N MET A 316 -0.90 12.17 15.40
CA MET A 316 -1.58 12.08 16.70
C MET A 316 -1.24 10.77 17.43
N GLN A 317 -1.14 9.65 16.71
CA GLN A 317 -0.79 8.34 17.28
C GLN A 317 0.63 8.34 17.84
N ALA A 318 1.61 8.82 17.05
CA ALA A 318 2.99 8.94 17.50
C ALA A 318 3.07 9.80 18.77
N MET A 319 2.42 10.96 18.77
CA MET A 319 2.44 11.86 19.92
C MET A 319 1.80 11.24 21.18
N THR A 320 0.68 10.55 21.02
CA THR A 320 -0.03 9.89 22.14
C THR A 320 0.81 8.77 22.75
N LEU A 321 1.55 8.04 21.91
CA LEU A 321 2.43 6.93 22.30
C LEU A 321 3.84 7.37 22.71
N GLY A 322 4.06 8.68 22.91
CA GLY A 322 5.33 9.24 23.34
C GLY A 322 6.47 9.07 22.34
N THR A 323 6.14 9.03 21.06
CA THR A 323 7.08 8.93 19.94
C THR A 323 7.16 10.29 19.28
N ILE A 324 8.37 10.86 19.21
CA ILE A 324 8.56 12.23 18.73
C ILE A 324 8.31 12.26 17.22
N PRO A 325 7.30 12.98 16.73
CA PRO A 325 7.05 13.10 15.30
C PRO A 325 8.09 14.02 14.65
N VAL A 326 8.66 13.56 13.55
CA VAL A 326 9.54 14.33 12.65
C VAL A 326 8.81 14.47 11.32
N VAL A 327 8.22 15.63 11.09
CA VAL A 327 7.29 15.88 9.98
C VAL A 327 7.69 17.10 9.18
N THR A 328 7.06 17.33 8.05
CA THR A 328 7.27 18.51 7.20
C THR A 328 6.20 19.58 7.43
N ASP A 329 6.52 20.81 7.07
CA ASP A 329 5.67 22.00 7.21
C ASP A 329 4.46 22.06 6.24
N THR A 330 3.91 20.92 5.84
CA THR A 330 2.73 20.86 4.95
C THR A 330 1.52 21.61 5.50
N VAL A 331 0.58 21.95 4.64
CA VAL A 331 -0.68 22.62 5.03
C VAL A 331 -1.42 21.77 6.06
N GLY A 332 -1.81 22.38 7.17
CA GLY A 332 -2.47 21.72 8.29
C GLY A 332 -1.55 21.08 9.33
N THR A 333 -0.24 20.92 9.09
CA THR A 333 0.69 20.32 10.09
C THR A 333 0.68 21.11 11.40
N SER A 334 0.56 22.44 11.33
CA SER A 334 0.55 23.33 12.50
C SER A 334 -0.64 23.13 13.44
N VAL A 335 -1.68 22.42 13.02
CA VAL A 335 -2.80 22.03 13.90
C VAL A 335 -2.36 20.97 14.91
N TYR A 336 -1.33 20.17 14.58
CA TYR A 336 -0.93 19.02 15.39
C TYR A 336 0.26 19.26 16.29
N LEU A 337 1.26 20.01 15.81
CA LEU A 337 2.48 20.22 16.55
C LEU A 337 3.11 21.58 16.31
N GLU A 338 3.78 22.06 17.35
CA GLU A 338 4.60 23.25 17.36
C GLU A 338 6.06 22.78 17.34
N ASP A 339 6.83 23.37 16.43
CA ASP A 339 8.23 23.01 16.17
C ASP A 339 9.09 23.17 17.43
N GLU A 340 9.98 22.20 17.70
CA GLU A 340 10.88 22.12 18.88
C GLU A 340 10.20 21.98 20.24
N LYS A 341 8.87 22.00 20.27
CA LYS A 341 8.11 21.89 21.51
C LYS A 341 7.41 20.55 21.64
N HIS A 342 6.76 20.10 20.57
CA HIS A 342 6.00 18.85 20.53
C HIS A 342 6.50 17.88 19.44
N GLY A 343 7.60 18.22 18.77
CA GLY A 343 8.15 17.47 17.64
C GLY A 343 9.12 18.29 16.81
N ILE A 344 9.57 17.73 15.70
CA ILE A 344 10.51 18.35 14.76
C ILE A 344 9.74 18.64 13.46
N MET A 345 9.62 19.92 13.09
CA MET A 345 9.01 20.35 11.82
C MET A 345 10.10 20.76 10.82
N LEU A 346 10.29 19.95 9.78
CA LEU A 346 11.20 20.19 8.67
C LEU A 346 10.60 21.22 7.71
N ARG A 347 11.38 22.25 7.37
CA ARG A 347 10.92 23.41 6.61
C ARG A 347 11.24 23.30 5.13
N GLY A 348 10.39 23.92 4.31
CA GLY A 348 10.63 24.13 2.88
C GLY A 348 9.66 23.38 1.98
N VAL A 349 9.00 22.32 2.48
CA VAL A 349 8.01 21.56 1.71
C VAL A 349 6.83 22.46 1.37
N ARG A 350 6.30 23.23 2.32
CA ARG A 350 5.19 24.18 2.07
C ARG A 350 5.48 25.08 0.88
N ALA A 351 6.64 25.73 0.89
CA ALA A 351 7.05 26.68 -0.13
C ALA A 351 7.33 26.03 -1.49
N ALA A 352 7.85 24.80 -1.49
CA ALA A 352 8.24 24.11 -2.70
C ALA A 352 7.07 23.47 -3.45
N ILE A 353 6.10 22.88 -2.75
CA ILE A 353 5.03 22.09 -3.39
C ILE A 353 3.68 22.79 -3.43
N TRP A 354 3.41 23.73 -2.50
CA TRP A 354 2.12 24.42 -2.43
C TRP A 354 2.18 25.78 -3.08
N HIS A 355 1.21 26.06 -3.94
CA HIS A 355 1.09 27.35 -4.62
C HIS A 355 -0.38 27.75 -4.74
N ILE A 356 -0.62 29.06 -4.85
CA ILE A 356 -1.96 29.59 -5.09
C ILE A 356 -2.26 29.42 -6.58
N ASP A 357 -3.30 28.66 -6.91
CA ASP A 357 -3.78 28.56 -8.28
C ASP A 357 -4.32 29.92 -8.75
N LYS A 358 -3.80 30.42 -9.87
CA LYS A 358 -4.12 31.77 -10.35
C LYS A 358 -5.58 31.95 -10.76
N ASN A 359 -6.24 30.88 -11.20
CA ASN A 359 -7.61 30.94 -11.71
C ASN A 359 -8.65 30.88 -10.59
N THR A 360 -8.33 30.16 -9.52
CA THR A 360 -9.28 29.81 -8.46
C THR A 360 -8.92 30.43 -7.10
N GLY A 361 -7.69 30.93 -6.93
CA GLY A 361 -7.19 31.53 -5.70
C GLY A 361 -7.01 30.55 -4.53
N ILE A 362 -7.25 29.26 -4.75
CA ILE A 362 -7.07 28.21 -3.74
C ILE A 362 -5.63 27.71 -3.71
N LEU A 363 -5.25 27.16 -2.56
CA LEU A 363 -3.96 26.52 -2.40
C LEU A 363 -4.00 25.09 -2.97
N VAL A 364 -3.12 24.80 -3.91
CA VAL A 364 -2.98 23.49 -4.56
C VAL A 364 -1.56 22.96 -4.40
N ASP A 365 -1.42 21.64 -4.25
CA ASP A 365 -0.15 20.95 -4.14
C ASP A 365 0.26 20.29 -5.46
N ARG A 366 1.54 20.39 -5.81
CA ARG A 366 2.17 19.68 -6.92
C ARG A 366 3.34 18.88 -6.40
N TYR A 367 3.26 17.56 -6.51
CA TYR A 367 4.37 16.71 -6.10
C TYR A 367 5.43 16.67 -7.20
N CYS A 368 6.41 17.55 -7.09
CA CYS A 368 7.63 17.55 -7.88
C CYS A 368 8.83 17.28 -6.98
N ARG A 369 9.78 16.50 -7.48
CA ARG A 369 11.06 16.31 -6.79
C ARG A 369 11.90 17.58 -6.91
N THR A 370 12.51 17.97 -5.80
CA THR A 370 13.45 19.08 -5.75
C THR A 370 14.70 18.63 -4.99
N PRO A 371 15.79 18.20 -5.67
CA PRO A 371 16.96 17.63 -4.99
C PRO A 371 17.54 18.52 -3.88
N ASN A 372 17.62 19.83 -4.11
CA ASN A 372 18.09 20.79 -3.10
C ASN A 372 17.20 20.82 -1.85
N LEU A 373 15.89 20.60 -2.01
CA LEU A 373 14.98 20.47 -0.87
C LEU A 373 15.24 19.15 -0.15
N ASP A 374 15.38 18.03 -0.88
CA ASP A 374 15.69 16.73 -0.28
C ASP A 374 16.97 16.82 0.58
N ASP A 375 18.03 17.44 0.04
CA ASP A 375 19.31 17.65 0.73
C ASP A 375 19.15 18.53 1.99
N SER A 376 18.38 19.61 1.87
CA SER A 376 18.06 20.47 3.01
C SER A 376 17.28 19.71 4.10
N LEU A 377 16.31 18.88 3.70
CA LEU A 377 15.51 18.09 4.64
C LEU A 377 16.37 17.04 5.36
N VAL A 378 17.30 16.38 4.65
CA VAL A 378 18.29 15.45 5.24
C VAL A 378 19.19 16.18 6.25
N ALA A 379 19.71 17.37 5.90
CA ALA A 379 20.53 18.15 6.83
C ALA A 379 19.74 18.58 8.08
N GLN A 380 18.49 19.02 7.91
CA GLN A 380 17.62 19.41 9.02
C GLN A 380 17.33 18.24 9.97
N ILE A 381 16.93 17.07 9.45
CA ILE A 381 16.65 15.90 10.29
C ILE A 381 17.91 15.42 11.02
N THR A 382 19.06 15.34 10.34
CA THR A 382 20.33 14.89 10.93
C THR A 382 20.74 15.82 12.08
N ASN A 383 20.84 17.13 11.83
CA ASN A 383 21.31 18.08 12.83
C ASN A 383 20.41 18.14 14.07
N ARG A 384 19.09 18.15 13.86
CA ARG A 384 18.12 18.32 14.95
C ARG A 384 17.97 17.08 15.80
N ILE A 385 18.01 15.89 15.19
CA ILE A 385 18.01 14.63 15.94
C ILE A 385 19.33 14.48 16.71
N PHE A 386 20.48 14.78 16.10
CA PHE A 386 21.77 14.72 16.79
C PHE A 386 21.79 15.66 18.00
N SER A 387 21.38 16.93 17.81
CA SER A 387 21.28 17.88 18.91
C SER A 387 20.38 17.39 20.05
N LEU A 388 19.26 16.73 19.73
CA LEU A 388 18.32 16.22 20.72
C LEU A 388 18.88 15.01 21.49
N LEU A 389 19.65 14.14 20.82
CA LEU A 389 20.29 12.98 21.43
C LEU A 389 21.52 13.36 22.26
N ASP A 390 22.26 14.39 21.84
CA ASP A 390 23.50 14.82 22.51
C ASP A 390 23.23 15.72 23.73
N THR A 391 22.06 16.37 23.78
CA THR A 391 21.67 17.22 24.90
C THR A 391 21.00 16.39 26.00
N ALA A 392 21.65 16.30 27.16
CA ALA A 392 21.14 15.52 28.28
C ALA A 392 19.71 15.92 28.67
N GLY A 393 18.80 14.95 28.69
CA GLY A 393 17.39 15.12 29.07
C GLY A 393 16.49 15.78 28.02
N ALA A 394 17.04 16.30 26.91
CA ALA A 394 16.24 17.02 25.91
C ALA A 394 15.21 16.13 25.20
N TYR A 395 15.57 14.87 24.89
CA TYR A 395 14.63 13.88 24.36
C TYR A 395 13.43 13.66 25.31
N GLU A 396 13.68 13.37 26.59
CA GLU A 396 12.60 13.10 27.56
C GLU A 396 11.73 14.33 27.78
N GLN A 397 12.33 15.52 27.80
CA GLN A 397 11.57 16.77 27.89
C GLN A 397 10.63 16.94 26.69
N MET A 398 11.13 16.79 25.46
CA MET A 398 10.31 16.91 24.26
C MET A 398 9.23 15.84 24.22
N ARG A 399 9.56 14.59 24.57
CA ARG A 399 8.61 13.49 24.68
C ARG A 399 7.48 13.79 25.65
N ASN A 400 7.80 14.28 26.85
CA ASN A 400 6.79 14.63 27.86
C ASN A 400 5.87 15.75 27.38
N HIS A 401 6.42 16.81 26.78
CA HIS A 401 5.62 17.88 26.18
C HIS A 401 4.73 17.38 25.04
N THR A 402 5.26 16.48 24.20
CA THR A 402 4.54 15.86 23.08
C THR A 402 3.31 15.09 23.57
N MET A 403 3.49 14.23 24.59
CA MET A 403 2.40 13.45 25.16
C MET A 403 1.37 14.31 25.89
N ALA A 404 1.83 15.30 26.67
CA ALA A 404 0.95 16.23 27.36
C ALA A 404 0.09 17.04 26.37
N HIS A 405 0.69 17.49 25.27
CA HIS A 405 -0.02 18.18 24.21
C HIS A 405 -1.08 17.28 23.56
N ALA A 406 -0.72 16.04 23.21
CA ALA A 406 -1.66 15.10 22.59
C ALA A 406 -2.86 14.78 23.50
N ARG A 407 -2.62 14.53 24.79
CA ARG A 407 -3.68 14.29 25.78
C ARG A 407 -4.64 15.48 25.91
N LEU A 408 -4.12 16.70 25.82
CA LEU A 408 -4.91 17.92 25.96
C LEU A 408 -5.69 18.26 24.68
N GLN A 409 -5.07 18.14 23.51
CA GLN A 409 -5.63 18.64 22.25
C GLN A 409 -6.40 17.59 21.45
N PHE A 410 -6.03 16.30 21.54
CA PHE A 410 -6.53 15.24 20.66
C PHE A 410 -7.40 14.21 21.38
N SER A 411 -8.17 14.66 22.38
CA SER A 411 -9.17 13.83 23.04
C SER A 411 -10.27 13.44 22.06
N GLY A 412 -10.42 12.14 21.82
CA GLY A 412 -11.54 11.60 21.03
C GLY A 412 -12.91 11.97 21.61
N GLU A 413 -12.99 12.17 22.92
CA GLU A 413 -14.28 12.33 23.62
C GLU A 413 -14.76 13.75 23.42
N SER A 414 -13.85 14.71 23.60
CA SER A 414 -14.10 16.11 23.27
C SER A 414 -14.41 16.28 21.79
N PHE A 415 -13.70 15.57 20.90
CA PHE A 415 -14.00 15.61 19.46
C PHE A 415 -15.41 15.10 19.15
N SER A 416 -15.76 13.91 19.66
CA SER A 416 -17.07 13.29 19.45
C SER A 416 -18.20 14.15 20.03
N GLN A 417 -18.06 14.61 21.27
CA GLN A 417 -19.05 15.42 21.95
C GLN A 417 -19.30 16.73 21.20
N ASP A 418 -18.25 17.46 20.83
CA ASP A 418 -18.38 18.75 20.15
C ASP A 418 -18.99 18.60 18.76
N PHE A 419 -18.53 17.61 17.98
CA PHE A 419 -19.05 17.34 16.65
C PHE A 419 -20.53 16.95 16.70
N TRP A 420 -20.90 15.94 17.49
CA TRP A 420 -22.28 15.47 17.53
C TRP A 420 -23.24 16.47 18.17
N SER A 421 -22.79 17.27 19.14
CA SER A 421 -23.61 18.36 19.69
C SER A 421 -23.94 19.40 18.62
N ALA A 422 -22.96 19.78 17.80
CA ALA A 422 -23.17 20.70 16.68
C ALA A 422 -24.13 20.12 15.63
N VAL A 423 -23.91 18.87 15.21
CA VAL A 423 -24.78 18.16 14.25
C VAL A 423 -26.21 18.05 14.77
N PHE A 424 -26.38 17.71 16.05
CA PHE A 424 -27.69 17.56 16.66
C PHE A 424 -28.48 18.89 16.69
N GLU A 425 -27.83 19.99 17.06
CA GLU A 425 -28.48 21.30 17.04
C GLU A 425 -28.81 21.77 15.61
N LEU A 426 -27.93 21.51 14.63
CA LEU A 426 -28.23 21.76 13.21
C LEU A 426 -29.45 20.96 12.75
N TYR A 427 -29.52 19.67 13.09
CA TYR A 427 -30.64 18.81 12.73
C TYR A 427 -31.95 19.25 13.39
N LYS A 428 -31.91 19.60 14.67
CA LYS A 428 -33.07 20.12 15.40
C LYS A 428 -33.60 21.42 14.82
N ASN A 429 -32.70 22.32 14.42
CA ASN A 429 -33.08 23.56 13.74
C ASN A 429 -33.68 23.28 12.36
N HIS A 430 -33.12 22.34 11.60
CA HIS A 430 -33.71 21.88 10.35
C HIS A 430 -35.12 21.30 10.55
N LYS A 431 -35.32 20.41 11.52
CA LYS A 431 -36.64 19.84 11.85
C LYS A 431 -37.68 20.91 12.20
N LYS A 432 -37.31 21.92 12.99
CA LYS A 432 -38.20 23.05 13.31
C LYS A 432 -38.66 23.81 12.08
N LEU A 433 -37.77 24.02 11.11
CA LEU A 433 -38.09 24.66 9.84
C LEU A 433 -38.92 23.73 8.93
N ALA A 434 -38.58 22.44 8.89
CA ALA A 434 -39.22 21.43 8.04
C ALA A 434 -40.63 21.02 8.49
N LEU A 435 -41.02 21.24 9.75
CA LEU A 435 -42.40 21.02 10.23
C LEU A 435 -43.47 21.89 9.53
N THR A 436 -43.06 22.75 8.59
CA THR A 436 -43.94 23.50 7.67
C THR A 436 -44.12 22.83 6.29
N LEU A 437 -43.46 21.70 6.04
CA LEU A 437 -43.49 20.94 4.78
C LEU A 437 -43.88 19.49 5.04
N ASP A 438 -44.73 18.95 4.17
CA ASP A 438 -45.32 17.60 4.30
C ASP A 438 -44.22 16.51 4.30
N PRO A 439 -44.25 15.52 5.21
CA PRO A 439 -43.22 14.49 5.27
C PRO A 439 -43.26 13.61 4.02
N MET A 440 -42.18 13.66 3.23
CA MET A 440 -41.98 12.78 2.08
C MET A 440 -42.01 11.32 2.52
N SER A 441 -43.01 10.56 2.03
CA SER A 441 -43.19 9.15 2.36
C SER A 441 -41.95 8.35 1.94
N ASN A 442 -41.42 7.54 2.86
CA ASN A 442 -40.32 6.63 2.61
C ASN A 442 -40.77 5.57 1.58
N LYS A 443 -40.46 5.79 0.29
CA LYS A 443 -41.03 5.04 -0.86
C LYS A 443 -40.59 3.57 -0.96
N TYR A 444 -39.66 3.12 -0.11
CA TYR A 444 -39.15 1.76 -0.12
C TYR A 444 -39.42 1.09 1.22
N GLY A 445 -40.49 0.30 1.29
CA GLY A 445 -40.86 -0.50 2.46
C GLY A 445 -39.95 -1.71 2.74
N CYS A 446 -38.74 -1.76 2.16
CA CYS A 446 -37.78 -2.85 2.33
C CYS A 446 -36.54 -2.32 3.04
N SER A 447 -36.56 -2.38 4.36
CA SER A 447 -35.47 -1.93 5.23
C SER A 447 -34.32 -2.94 5.22
N LEU A 448 -33.07 -2.48 5.04
CA LEU A 448 -31.84 -3.28 5.18
C LEU A 448 -31.32 -3.26 6.63
N GLN A 449 -32.18 -3.03 7.63
CA GLN A 449 -31.80 -2.84 9.03
C GLN A 449 -31.25 -4.10 9.72
N ASP A 450 -31.50 -5.28 9.16
CA ASP A 450 -30.85 -6.54 9.57
C ASP A 450 -29.44 -6.70 8.96
N CYS A 451 -29.14 -5.94 7.90
CA CYS A 451 -27.86 -5.92 7.20
C CYS A 451 -26.91 -4.84 7.71
N THR A 452 -27.23 -4.15 8.81
CA THR A 452 -26.35 -3.12 9.37
C THR A 452 -25.32 -3.67 10.34
N LEU A 453 -24.22 -2.93 10.51
CA LEU A 453 -23.24 -3.18 11.58
C LEU A 453 -23.92 -3.06 12.95
N ARG A 454 -23.59 -3.98 13.84
CA ARG A 454 -24.03 -3.99 15.25
C ARG A 454 -22.83 -4.34 16.12
N ASP A 455 -22.85 -3.90 17.37
CA ASP A 455 -21.92 -4.30 18.42
C ASP A 455 -20.44 -4.25 18.00
N ASP A 456 -19.76 -5.39 17.98
CA ASP A 456 -18.34 -5.59 17.63
C ASP A 456 -18.01 -5.30 16.16
N GLY A 457 -19.03 -5.21 15.30
CA GLY A 457 -18.87 -4.91 13.88
C GLY A 457 -18.16 -3.58 13.61
N TRP A 458 -18.32 -2.57 14.48
CA TRP A 458 -17.63 -1.29 14.35
C TRP A 458 -16.12 -1.41 14.53
N ALA A 459 -15.67 -2.10 15.57
CA ALA A 459 -14.25 -2.33 15.80
C ALA A 459 -13.62 -3.09 14.62
N ARG A 460 -14.33 -4.11 14.10
CA ARG A 460 -13.88 -4.89 12.94
C ARG A 460 -13.64 -4.04 11.70
N VAL A 461 -14.57 -3.14 11.33
CA VAL A 461 -14.41 -2.33 10.11
C VAL A 461 -13.33 -1.26 10.25
N PHE A 462 -13.13 -0.70 11.46
CA PHE A 462 -12.07 0.28 11.72
C PHE A 462 -10.67 -0.33 11.90
N GLU A 463 -10.57 -1.60 12.30
CA GLU A 463 -9.30 -2.34 12.39
C GLU A 463 -8.89 -3.01 11.06
N SER A 464 -9.80 -3.10 10.10
CA SER A 464 -9.55 -3.71 8.80
C SER A 464 -8.73 -2.83 7.86
N VAL A 465 -8.13 -3.47 6.85
CA VAL A 465 -7.59 -2.77 5.67
C VAL A 465 -8.67 -1.91 4.99
N THR A 466 -8.31 -0.65 4.67
CA THR A 466 -9.20 0.31 3.98
C THR A 466 -9.15 0.18 2.46
N GLN A 467 -8.19 -0.59 1.95
CA GLN A 467 -7.99 -0.94 0.55
C GLN A 467 -7.91 -2.47 0.42
N PRO A 468 -8.24 -3.05 -0.74
CA PRO A 468 -8.18 -4.49 -0.90
C PRO A 468 -6.75 -5.01 -0.73
N VAL A 469 -6.51 -5.88 0.25
CA VAL A 469 -5.21 -6.52 0.48
C VAL A 469 -5.35 -8.02 0.27
N ARG A 470 -4.53 -8.57 -0.64
CA ARG A 470 -4.54 -10.01 -0.91
C ARG A 470 -3.94 -10.77 0.27
N LYS A 471 -4.71 -11.69 0.88
CA LYS A 471 -4.28 -12.52 2.01
C LYS A 471 -3.88 -13.93 1.57
N ILE A 472 -4.61 -14.50 0.60
CA ILE A 472 -4.36 -15.86 0.12
C ILE A 472 -4.39 -15.86 -1.40
N TYR A 473 -3.43 -16.56 -2.01
CA TYR A 473 -3.46 -16.88 -3.43
C TYR A 473 -3.02 -18.34 -3.63
N THR A 474 -3.91 -19.17 -4.16
CA THR A 474 -3.64 -20.60 -4.40
C THR A 474 -3.39 -20.91 -5.88
N GLY A 475 -3.41 -19.90 -6.75
CA GLY A 475 -3.39 -20.06 -8.21
C GLY A 475 -4.78 -20.35 -8.80
N GLN A 476 -5.64 -21.04 -8.06
CA GLN A 476 -7.03 -21.34 -8.46
C GLN A 476 -8.06 -20.48 -7.75
N SER A 477 -7.67 -19.83 -6.67
CA SER A 477 -8.53 -18.94 -5.90
C SER A 477 -7.70 -17.87 -5.23
N VAL A 478 -8.36 -16.78 -4.90
CA VAL A 478 -7.77 -15.63 -4.23
C VAL A 478 -8.72 -15.16 -3.13
N VAL A 479 -8.14 -14.77 -2.00
CA VAL A 479 -8.85 -14.15 -0.88
C VAL A 479 -8.22 -12.80 -0.61
N TRP A 480 -9.06 -11.76 -0.62
CA TRP A 480 -8.70 -10.42 -0.19
C TRP A 480 -9.34 -10.10 1.16
N GLU A 481 -8.74 -9.21 1.91
CA GLU A 481 -9.37 -8.51 3.02
C GLU A 481 -9.75 -7.10 2.56
N LEU A 482 -10.93 -6.62 2.94
CA LEU A 482 -11.41 -5.25 2.72
C LEU A 482 -12.58 -4.94 3.67
N GLY A 483 -12.50 -3.81 4.39
CA GLY A 483 -13.64 -3.25 5.13
C GLY A 483 -14.29 -4.21 6.13
N GLY A 484 -13.48 -5.03 6.82
CA GLY A 484 -13.88 -6.00 7.82
C GLY A 484 -14.28 -7.36 7.24
N ALA A 485 -14.24 -7.54 5.92
CA ALA A 485 -14.65 -8.76 5.25
C ALA A 485 -13.48 -9.43 4.53
N LEU A 486 -13.53 -10.76 4.48
CA LEU A 486 -12.75 -11.59 3.57
C LEU A 486 -13.58 -11.89 2.33
N ILE A 487 -13.01 -11.59 1.17
CA ILE A 487 -13.65 -11.66 -0.13
C ILE A 487 -12.93 -12.74 -0.94
N HIS A 488 -13.64 -13.81 -1.24
CA HIS A 488 -13.14 -14.92 -2.04
C HIS A 488 -13.63 -14.81 -3.48
N ALA A 489 -12.74 -15.05 -4.46
CA ALA A 489 -13.08 -15.27 -5.85
C ALA A 489 -12.28 -16.44 -6.45
N HIS A 490 -12.87 -17.11 -7.44
CA HIS A 490 -12.17 -18.14 -8.22
C HIS A 490 -11.22 -17.53 -9.25
N GLY A 491 -10.06 -18.17 -9.44
CA GLY A 491 -8.98 -17.70 -10.29
C GLY A 491 -8.22 -16.53 -9.69
N ASN A 492 -7.87 -15.56 -10.55
CA ASN A 492 -7.29 -14.28 -10.18
C ASN A 492 -7.96 -13.17 -11.03
N PRO A 493 -9.25 -12.89 -10.82
CA PRO A 493 -9.96 -11.94 -11.66
C PRO A 493 -9.38 -10.54 -11.47
N ARG A 494 -9.37 -9.77 -12.55
CA ARG A 494 -9.13 -8.33 -12.47
C ARG A 494 -10.37 -7.68 -11.88
N MET A 495 -10.20 -7.03 -10.74
CA MET A 495 -11.28 -6.35 -10.01
C MET A 495 -11.23 -4.85 -10.34
N GLU A 496 -12.31 -4.31 -10.90
CA GLU A 496 -12.54 -2.87 -11.01
C GLU A 496 -13.17 -2.33 -9.71
N LEU A 497 -13.23 -1.00 -9.56
CA LEU A 497 -13.68 -0.37 -8.30
C LEU A 497 -15.04 -0.87 -7.80
N ASN A 498 -16.01 -1.02 -8.70
CA ASN A 498 -17.37 -1.42 -8.32
C ASN A 498 -17.52 -2.93 -8.12
N ASP A 499 -16.57 -3.75 -8.59
CA ASP A 499 -16.61 -5.21 -8.40
C ASP A 499 -16.44 -5.63 -6.94
N TRP A 500 -15.92 -4.72 -6.10
CA TRP A 500 -15.84 -4.90 -4.64
C TRP A 500 -17.18 -4.75 -3.93
N SER A 501 -18.24 -4.30 -4.62
CA SER A 501 -19.58 -4.27 -4.05
C SER A 501 -20.21 -5.66 -4.09
N VAL A 502 -20.90 -6.01 -3.00
CA VAL A 502 -21.79 -7.19 -2.93
C VAL A 502 -22.81 -7.21 -4.08
N PHE A 503 -23.22 -6.04 -4.55
CA PHE A 503 -24.24 -5.90 -5.59
C PHE A 503 -23.72 -6.11 -7.02
N ALA A 504 -22.39 -6.08 -7.21
CA ALA A 504 -21.77 -6.09 -8.53
C ALA A 504 -22.18 -7.30 -9.38
N ARG A 505 -22.15 -8.50 -8.78
CA ARG A 505 -22.53 -9.77 -9.46
C ARG A 505 -23.95 -9.79 -10.01
N TYR A 506 -24.84 -8.93 -9.52
CA TYR A 506 -26.24 -8.88 -9.93
C TYR A 506 -26.53 -7.75 -10.92
N PHE A 507 -25.71 -6.70 -10.92
CA PHE A 507 -25.97 -5.49 -11.69
C PHE A 507 -25.03 -5.32 -12.90
N THR A 508 -23.75 -5.69 -12.74
CA THR A 508 -22.72 -5.49 -13.75
C THR A 508 -22.51 -6.78 -14.54
N PRO A 509 -22.78 -6.79 -15.87
CA PRO A 509 -22.48 -7.94 -16.70
C PRO A 509 -20.99 -8.29 -16.66
N GLY A 510 -20.65 -9.53 -16.35
CA GLY A 510 -19.26 -10.00 -16.29
C GLY A 510 -18.52 -9.69 -14.99
N ALA A 511 -19.18 -9.10 -13.98
CA ALA A 511 -18.57 -8.95 -12.66
C ALA A 511 -18.20 -10.32 -12.07
N PRO A 512 -17.01 -10.46 -11.45
CA PRO A 512 -16.58 -11.73 -10.86
C PRO A 512 -17.54 -12.23 -9.77
N GLU A 513 -17.74 -13.55 -9.71
CA GLU A 513 -18.49 -14.13 -8.60
C GLU A 513 -17.63 -14.12 -7.32
N THR A 514 -18.11 -13.38 -6.32
CA THR A 514 -17.45 -13.22 -5.03
C THR A 514 -18.29 -13.79 -3.88
N THR A 515 -17.60 -14.27 -2.85
CA THR A 515 -18.20 -14.66 -1.56
C THR A 515 -17.60 -13.81 -0.45
N PHE A 516 -18.44 -13.27 0.42
CA PHE A 516 -18.03 -12.43 1.56
C PHE A 516 -18.19 -13.21 2.88
N ALA A 517 -17.21 -13.12 3.75
CA ALA A 517 -17.20 -13.74 5.08
C ALA A 517 -16.48 -12.85 6.10
N ASN A 518 -16.75 -13.02 7.39
CA ASN A 518 -16.02 -12.31 8.45
C ASN A 518 -14.66 -12.96 8.73
N THR A 519 -14.57 -14.29 8.55
CA THR A 519 -13.39 -15.09 8.90
C THR A 519 -13.02 -16.07 7.79
N LEU A 520 -11.79 -16.58 7.81
CA LEU A 520 -11.34 -17.62 6.85
C LEU A 520 -12.12 -18.92 7.04
N ASP A 521 -12.49 -19.24 8.28
CA ASP A 521 -13.25 -20.44 8.63
C ASP A 521 -14.65 -20.40 8.02
N GLU A 522 -15.29 -19.24 8.02
CA GLU A 522 -16.60 -19.01 7.37
C GLU A 522 -16.56 -19.20 5.85
N LEU A 523 -15.41 -19.01 5.19
CA LEU A 523 -15.25 -19.35 3.77
C LEU A 523 -15.26 -20.85 3.51
N GLY A 524 -15.21 -21.70 4.56
CA GLY A 524 -15.42 -23.14 4.47
C GLY A 524 -14.39 -23.85 3.58
N GLY A 525 -13.18 -23.31 3.46
CA GLY A 525 -12.12 -23.87 2.62
C GLY A 525 -12.37 -23.75 1.11
N LYS A 526 -13.38 -22.98 0.65
CA LYS A 526 -13.64 -22.74 -0.78
C LYS A 526 -12.41 -22.26 -1.55
N TYR A 527 -11.55 -21.49 -0.89
CA TYR A 527 -10.29 -20.97 -1.42
C TYR A 527 -9.19 -22.04 -1.62
N LEU A 528 -9.42 -23.27 -1.15
CA LEU A 528 -8.50 -24.42 -1.27
C LEU A 528 -8.89 -25.39 -2.40
N SER A 529 -9.93 -25.07 -3.19
CA SER A 529 -10.66 -26.06 -4.01
C SER A 529 -9.75 -26.97 -4.85
N PHE A 530 -9.93 -28.27 -4.62
CA PHE A 530 -9.32 -29.39 -5.31
C PHE A 530 -10.04 -29.68 -6.63
N THR A 531 -9.29 -29.85 -7.72
CA THR A 531 -9.81 -30.46 -8.95
C THR A 531 -9.66 -31.98 -8.86
N GLY A 532 -10.76 -32.69 -8.59
CA GLY A 532 -10.83 -34.15 -8.65
C GLY A 532 -12.08 -34.72 -7.96
N GLY A 533 -13.04 -35.21 -8.75
CA GLY A 533 -14.42 -35.50 -8.33
C GLY A 533 -14.63 -36.57 -7.25
N ASN A 534 -15.85 -36.55 -6.68
CA ASN A 534 -16.59 -37.49 -5.80
C ASN A 534 -15.85 -38.36 -4.74
N SER A 535 -14.53 -38.30 -4.63
CA SER A 535 -13.69 -38.90 -3.59
C SER A 535 -13.16 -37.85 -2.60
N GLY A 536 -13.57 -36.59 -2.77
CA GLY A 536 -13.10 -35.43 -2.01
C GLY A 536 -13.59 -35.40 -0.57
N ASP A 537 -14.81 -35.86 -0.29
CA ASP A 537 -15.45 -35.68 1.02
C ASP A 537 -14.78 -36.51 2.13
N ALA A 538 -14.47 -37.78 1.86
CA ALA A 538 -13.77 -38.65 2.81
C ALA A 538 -12.32 -38.19 3.07
N ASN A 539 -11.63 -37.71 2.03
CA ASN A 539 -10.28 -37.14 2.18
C ASN A 539 -10.30 -35.80 2.92
N HIS A 540 -11.33 -34.97 2.73
CA HIS A 540 -11.44 -33.70 3.45
C HIS A 540 -11.72 -33.93 4.93
N GLN A 541 -12.59 -34.90 5.27
CA GLN A 541 -12.85 -35.29 6.65
C GLN A 541 -11.60 -35.86 7.32
N LEU A 542 -10.84 -36.71 6.63
CA LEU A 542 -9.59 -37.26 7.14
C LEU A 542 -8.52 -36.17 7.34
N ILE A 543 -8.34 -35.27 6.37
CA ILE A 543 -7.39 -34.15 6.48
C ILE A 543 -7.81 -33.19 7.59
N ARG A 544 -9.11 -32.94 7.77
CA ARG A 544 -9.65 -32.10 8.84
C ARG A 544 -9.43 -32.76 10.21
N LEU A 545 -9.71 -34.05 10.37
CA LEU A 545 -9.43 -34.81 11.58
C LEU A 545 -7.93 -34.79 11.93
N ILE A 546 -7.06 -35.04 10.96
CA ILE A 546 -5.60 -35.01 11.14
C ILE A 546 -5.12 -33.59 11.46
N SER A 547 -5.60 -32.58 10.75
CA SER A 547 -5.24 -31.19 11.01
C SER A 547 -5.72 -30.75 12.39
N SER A 548 -6.95 -31.04 12.77
CA SER A 548 -7.50 -30.71 14.10
C SER A 548 -6.76 -31.41 15.24
N ALA A 549 -6.31 -32.66 15.04
CA ALA A 549 -5.49 -33.37 16.01
C ALA A 549 -4.04 -32.82 16.10
N LEU A 550 -3.52 -32.25 15.02
CA LEU A 550 -2.13 -31.76 14.94
C LEU A 550 -1.97 -30.25 15.16
N ILE A 551 -3.07 -29.47 15.22
CA ILE A 551 -3.05 -28.02 15.56
C ILE A 551 -2.27 -27.71 16.86
N PRO A 552 -2.36 -28.52 17.94
CA PRO A 552 -1.58 -28.28 19.16
C PRO A 552 -0.06 -28.48 18.99
N TYR A 553 0.40 -29.03 17.87
CA TYR A 553 1.80 -29.39 17.60
C TYR A 553 2.29 -28.77 16.28
N PRO A 554 2.72 -27.49 16.28
CA PRO A 554 2.96 -26.70 15.07
C PRO A 554 4.02 -27.28 14.13
N GLU A 555 5.09 -27.85 14.68
CA GLU A 555 6.17 -28.46 13.89
C GLU A 555 5.69 -29.71 13.14
N LEU A 556 4.92 -30.57 13.82
CA LEU A 556 4.30 -31.77 13.25
C LEU A 556 3.26 -31.42 12.18
N HIS A 557 2.47 -30.37 12.41
CA HIS A 557 1.51 -29.85 11.43
C HIS A 557 2.22 -29.37 10.16
N SER A 558 3.30 -28.59 10.31
CA SER A 558 4.09 -28.07 9.19
C SER A 558 4.74 -29.20 8.38
N PHE A 559 5.23 -30.24 9.06
CA PHE A 559 5.84 -31.41 8.44
C PHE A 559 4.81 -32.24 7.67
N ALA A 560 3.67 -32.52 8.28
CA ALA A 560 2.56 -33.24 7.65
C ALA A 560 2.03 -32.49 6.42
N ALA A 561 1.87 -31.16 6.51
CA ALA A 561 1.45 -30.32 5.41
C ALA A 561 2.45 -30.34 4.24
N SER A 562 3.76 -30.30 4.54
CA SER A 562 4.84 -30.39 3.56
C SER A 562 4.84 -31.73 2.81
N ILE A 563 4.67 -32.85 3.53
CA ILE A 563 4.56 -34.19 2.93
C ILE A 563 3.31 -34.29 2.06
N LEU A 564 2.16 -33.82 2.55
CA LEU A 564 0.90 -33.86 1.81
C LEU A 564 0.99 -33.06 0.51
N LYS A 565 1.61 -31.87 0.54
CA LYS A 565 1.89 -31.04 -0.64
C LYS A 565 2.76 -31.78 -1.66
N ARG A 566 3.76 -32.53 -1.20
CA ARG A 566 4.64 -33.35 -2.06
C ARG A 566 3.91 -34.54 -2.68
N ILE A 567 3.10 -35.26 -1.91
CA ILE A 567 2.27 -36.38 -2.39
C ILE A 567 1.24 -35.89 -3.41
N ARG A 568 0.57 -34.75 -3.15
CA ARG A 568 -0.40 -34.13 -4.07
C ARG A 568 0.22 -33.82 -5.43
N ARG A 569 1.42 -33.22 -5.45
CA ARG A 569 2.14 -32.90 -6.68
C ARG A 569 2.61 -34.15 -7.43
N TYR A 570 3.01 -35.19 -6.71
CA TYR A 570 3.35 -36.49 -7.31
C TYR A 570 2.12 -37.18 -7.93
N ARG A 571 0.96 -37.12 -7.27
CA ARG A 571 -0.31 -37.61 -7.83
C ARG A 571 -0.73 -36.83 -9.08
N LYS A 572 -0.58 -35.51 -9.10
CA LYS A 572 -0.85 -34.67 -10.29
C LYS A 572 0.03 -35.06 -11.47
N TYR A 573 1.30 -35.36 -11.21
CA TYR A 573 2.24 -35.88 -12.22
C TYR A 573 1.80 -37.26 -12.77
N LEU A 574 1.40 -38.19 -11.89
CA LEU A 574 0.89 -39.51 -12.29
C LEU A 574 -0.41 -39.43 -13.09
N ALA A 575 -1.36 -38.60 -12.65
CA ALA A 575 -2.62 -38.38 -13.34
C ALA A 575 -2.39 -37.83 -14.76
N ARG A 576 -1.50 -36.84 -14.92
CA ARG A 576 -1.10 -36.34 -16.24
C ARG A 576 -0.45 -37.41 -17.11
N LYS A 577 0.44 -38.24 -16.54
CA LYS A 577 1.12 -39.32 -17.27
C LYS A 577 0.17 -40.42 -17.72
N LEU A 578 -0.88 -40.71 -16.95
CA LEU A 578 -1.83 -41.79 -17.21
C LEU A 578 -3.04 -41.37 -18.06
N ILE A 579 -3.47 -40.10 -17.99
CA ILE A 579 -4.75 -39.64 -18.56
C ILE A 579 -4.56 -38.77 -19.82
N ASN A 580 -3.33 -38.39 -20.18
CA ASN A 580 -3.07 -37.50 -21.34
C ASN A 580 -3.95 -36.23 -21.32
N SER A 581 -4.14 -35.63 -20.14
CA SER A 581 -5.00 -34.46 -19.95
C SER A 581 -4.35 -33.18 -20.47
N ASN A 582 -5.11 -32.36 -21.22
CA ASN A 582 -4.75 -31.00 -21.70
C ASN A 582 -4.54 -29.94 -20.60
N SER A 583 -4.37 -30.35 -19.34
CA SER A 583 -4.07 -29.44 -18.23
C SER A 583 -2.67 -28.84 -18.36
N GLU A 584 -2.55 -27.51 -18.23
CA GLU A 584 -1.27 -26.80 -18.27
C GLU A 584 -0.23 -27.40 -17.31
N PRO A 585 1.05 -27.50 -17.73
CA PRO A 585 2.12 -28.02 -16.89
C PRO A 585 2.39 -27.13 -15.66
N ASP A 586 2.55 -27.76 -14.50
CA ASP A 586 2.98 -27.10 -13.25
C ASP A 586 4.48 -26.79 -13.36
N VAL A 587 4.78 -25.68 -14.03
CA VAL A 587 6.11 -25.12 -14.26
C VAL A 587 6.23 -23.84 -13.45
N GLU A 588 7.22 -23.75 -12.57
CA GLU A 588 7.53 -22.55 -11.79
C GLU A 588 9.03 -22.28 -11.88
N LEU A 589 9.43 -21.06 -12.24
CA LEU A 589 10.81 -20.61 -12.08
C LEU A 589 11.07 -20.39 -10.58
N VAL A 590 11.99 -21.16 -10.01
CA VAL A 590 12.28 -21.15 -8.57
C VAL A 590 13.44 -20.22 -8.26
N LEU A 591 14.48 -20.23 -9.10
CA LEU A 591 15.65 -19.34 -9.00
C LEU A 591 16.11 -18.96 -10.41
N HIS A 592 16.52 -17.71 -10.59
CA HIS A 592 16.98 -17.15 -11.85
C HIS A 592 18.48 -16.83 -11.78
N GLY A 593 19.25 -17.20 -12.82
CA GLY A 593 20.65 -16.77 -13.00
C GLY A 593 21.67 -17.32 -12.00
N VAL A 594 21.44 -18.49 -11.39
CA VAL A 594 22.38 -19.06 -10.41
C VAL A 594 23.52 -19.77 -11.16
N SER A 595 24.73 -19.19 -11.14
CA SER A 595 25.93 -19.68 -11.84
C SER A 595 25.68 -19.97 -13.33
N GLY A 596 24.88 -19.13 -14.00
CA GLY A 596 24.51 -19.28 -15.41
C GLY A 596 23.31 -20.20 -15.69
N TYR A 597 22.62 -20.69 -14.65
CA TYR A 597 21.46 -21.58 -14.78
C TYR A 597 20.16 -20.99 -14.22
N ASN A 598 19.05 -21.32 -14.88
CA ASN A 598 17.69 -21.14 -14.37
C ASN A 598 17.22 -22.44 -13.68
N VAL A 599 16.82 -22.35 -12.41
CA VAL A 599 16.29 -23.48 -11.64
C VAL A 599 14.77 -23.47 -11.68
N ILE A 600 14.20 -24.48 -12.32
CA ILE A 600 12.79 -24.57 -12.68
C ILE A 600 12.19 -25.81 -12.04
N ARG A 601 11.07 -25.63 -11.35
CA ARG A 601 10.29 -26.73 -10.81
C ARG A 601 9.29 -27.20 -11.85
N TYR A 602 9.30 -28.49 -12.11
CA TYR A 602 8.32 -29.18 -12.94
C TYR A 602 7.69 -30.31 -12.12
N PHE A 603 6.45 -30.11 -11.68
CA PHE A 603 5.76 -30.95 -10.70
C PHE A 603 6.57 -31.20 -9.41
N HIS A 604 7.08 -32.43 -9.22
CA HIS A 604 7.79 -32.88 -8.03
C HIS A 604 9.33 -32.85 -8.21
N LYS A 605 9.83 -32.43 -9.37
CA LYS A 605 11.25 -32.35 -9.71
C LYS A 605 11.68 -30.91 -9.97
N PHE A 606 12.95 -30.66 -9.75
CA PHE A 606 13.64 -29.42 -10.07
C PHE A 606 14.66 -29.71 -11.16
N TYR A 607 14.78 -28.79 -12.12
CA TYR A 607 15.69 -28.82 -13.24
C TYR A 607 16.50 -27.52 -13.25
N ALA A 608 17.78 -27.59 -13.55
CA ALA A 608 18.60 -26.45 -13.90
C ALA A 608 18.92 -26.52 -15.38
N ILE A 609 18.63 -25.44 -16.11
CA ILE A 609 18.95 -25.29 -17.54
C ILE A 609 19.79 -24.03 -17.76
N PRO A 610 20.67 -23.97 -18.76
CA PRO A 610 21.51 -22.81 -19.02
C PRO A 610 20.64 -21.64 -19.47
N GLN A 611 20.94 -20.44 -18.97
CA GLN A 611 20.15 -19.24 -19.30
C GLN A 611 20.18 -18.90 -20.80
N SER A 612 21.31 -19.19 -21.47
CA SER A 612 21.51 -18.97 -22.91
C SER A 612 20.63 -19.85 -23.80
N GLU A 613 20.00 -20.90 -23.27
CA GLU A 613 19.22 -21.86 -24.05
C GLU A 613 17.70 -21.64 -24.00
N GLY A 614 17.26 -20.52 -23.44
CA GLY A 614 15.88 -20.05 -23.53
C GLY A 614 14.88 -20.86 -22.69
N ALA A 615 13.66 -21.03 -23.21
CA ALA A 615 12.53 -21.56 -22.46
C ALA A 615 12.72 -23.03 -22.01
N PHE A 616 12.13 -23.36 -20.85
CA PHE A 616 12.13 -24.72 -20.33
C PHE A 616 11.13 -25.61 -21.06
N LEU A 617 11.66 -26.64 -21.71
CA LEU A 617 10.91 -27.68 -22.40
C LEU A 617 11.13 -29.00 -21.65
N PRO A 618 10.09 -29.56 -21.00
CA PRO A 618 10.22 -30.76 -20.18
C PRO A 618 10.82 -31.96 -20.90
N ASP A 619 10.48 -32.14 -22.18
CA ASP A 619 10.97 -33.27 -22.98
C ASP A 619 12.44 -33.06 -23.35
N LYS A 620 12.84 -31.84 -23.73
CA LYS A 620 14.25 -31.47 -23.96
C LYS A 620 15.11 -31.67 -22.70
N ALA A 621 14.57 -31.33 -21.53
CA ALA A 621 15.27 -31.52 -20.25
C ALA A 621 15.45 -33.00 -19.87
N ARG A 622 14.49 -33.85 -20.25
CA ARG A 622 14.56 -35.31 -19.98
C ARG A 622 15.43 -36.07 -20.96
N SER A 623 15.42 -35.66 -22.22
CA SER A 623 16.23 -36.27 -23.28
C SER A 623 17.69 -35.80 -23.27
N GLY A 624 18.06 -34.92 -22.33
CA GLY A 624 19.41 -34.36 -22.27
C GLY A 624 19.71 -33.37 -23.39
N GLY A 625 18.69 -32.76 -24.01
CA GLY A 625 18.86 -31.87 -25.16
C GLY A 625 19.38 -30.46 -24.83
N TYR A 626 19.60 -30.13 -23.56
CA TYR A 626 20.32 -28.91 -23.15
C TYR A 626 21.82 -29.22 -23.00
N THR A 627 22.67 -28.27 -23.36
CA THR A 627 24.15 -28.35 -23.29
C THR A 627 24.66 -28.74 -21.91
N SER A 628 23.95 -28.35 -20.85
CA SER A 628 24.14 -28.87 -19.51
C SER A 628 22.82 -28.84 -18.75
N ASN A 629 22.46 -29.93 -18.08
CA ASN A 629 21.24 -29.99 -17.26
C ASN A 629 21.52 -30.69 -15.93
N TYR A 630 20.92 -30.18 -14.86
CA TYR A 630 20.92 -30.85 -13.55
C TYR A 630 19.51 -31.05 -13.08
N SER A 631 19.21 -32.23 -12.53
CA SER A 631 17.89 -32.50 -11.97
C SER A 631 17.96 -33.09 -10.57
N GLY A 632 16.93 -32.81 -9.78
CA GLY A 632 16.84 -33.22 -8.38
C GLY A 632 15.43 -33.17 -7.83
N ASN A 633 15.24 -33.78 -6.66
CA ASN A 633 13.95 -33.82 -5.98
C ASN A 633 13.76 -32.64 -5.01
N THR A 634 14.78 -31.78 -4.86
CA THR A 634 14.77 -30.55 -4.08
C THR A 634 15.65 -29.50 -4.76
N ALA A 635 15.37 -28.21 -4.57
CA ALA A 635 16.19 -27.12 -5.10
C ALA A 635 17.63 -27.19 -4.57
N ALA A 636 17.82 -27.45 -3.27
CA ALA A 636 19.14 -27.59 -2.65
C ALA A 636 20.02 -28.67 -3.32
N LYS A 637 19.44 -29.82 -3.71
CA LYS A 637 20.18 -30.86 -4.43
C LYS A 637 20.58 -30.46 -5.85
N VAL A 638 19.77 -29.62 -6.51
CA VAL A 638 20.10 -29.09 -7.84
C VAL A 638 21.20 -28.05 -7.72
N LEU A 639 21.12 -27.16 -6.72
CA LEU A 639 22.16 -26.16 -6.43
C LEU A 639 23.51 -26.79 -6.09
N GLN A 640 23.52 -27.87 -5.28
CA GLN A 640 24.75 -28.60 -4.99
C GLN A 640 25.39 -29.22 -6.25
N LYS A 641 24.57 -29.69 -7.19
CA LYS A 641 25.06 -30.22 -8.48
C LYS A 641 25.64 -29.12 -9.37
N ILE A 642 25.02 -27.95 -9.39
CA ILE A 642 25.55 -26.76 -10.09
C ILE A 642 26.92 -26.38 -9.50
N ASP A 643 27.01 -26.26 -8.18
CA ASP A 643 28.24 -25.85 -7.50
C ASP A 643 29.39 -26.85 -7.74
N ASN A 644 29.12 -28.15 -7.64
CA ASN A 644 30.11 -29.19 -7.92
C ASN A 644 30.59 -29.16 -9.39
N ALA A 645 29.69 -28.93 -10.34
CA ALA A 645 30.03 -28.89 -11.76
C ALA A 645 30.83 -27.63 -12.12
N THR A 646 30.52 -26.49 -11.50
CA THR A 646 31.29 -25.24 -11.65
C THR A 646 32.71 -25.42 -11.10
N LYS A 647 32.86 -26.05 -9.94
CA LYS A 647 34.17 -26.38 -9.34
C LYS A 647 35.00 -27.34 -10.20
N GLN A 648 34.37 -28.33 -10.83
CA GLN A 648 35.06 -29.24 -11.76
C GLN A 648 35.48 -28.57 -13.06
N LYS A 649 34.64 -27.71 -13.65
CA LYS A 649 35.01 -26.93 -14.85
C LYS A 649 36.21 -26.01 -14.57
N LEU A 650 36.28 -25.41 -13.39
CA LEU A 650 37.40 -24.58 -12.95
C LEU A 650 38.71 -25.38 -12.78
N GLN A 651 38.65 -26.65 -12.36
CA GLN A 651 39.83 -27.52 -12.23
C GLN A 651 40.31 -28.09 -13.58
N ILE A 652 39.42 -28.30 -14.54
CA ILE A 652 39.79 -28.82 -15.88
C ILE A 652 40.40 -27.71 -16.75
N ALA A 653 39.90 -26.48 -16.64
CA ALA A 653 40.44 -25.32 -17.36
C ALA A 653 41.87 -24.94 -16.92
N GLN A 654 42.28 -25.30 -15.69
CA GLN A 654 43.65 -25.10 -15.21
C GLN A 654 44.64 -26.18 -15.66
N ASN A 655 44.18 -27.29 -16.26
CA ASN A 655 45.03 -28.45 -16.59
C ASN A 655 45.19 -28.72 -18.10
N ASN A 656 44.47 -28.03 -18.99
CA ASN A 656 44.59 -28.19 -20.45
C ASN A 656 45.24 -26.95 -21.08
N ASP A 657 46.56 -26.85 -20.90
CA ASP A 657 47.39 -25.67 -21.17
C ASP A 657 48.13 -25.75 -22.52
N ASP A 658 47.43 -25.94 -23.65
CA ASP A 658 48.09 -25.84 -24.98
C ASP A 658 47.14 -25.57 -26.17
N SER A 659 45.87 -25.25 -25.94
CA SER A 659 44.94 -24.93 -27.03
C SER A 659 44.84 -23.43 -27.27
N MET A 660 45.25 -22.98 -28.47
CA MET A 660 45.02 -21.61 -28.97
C MET A 660 43.55 -21.34 -29.36
N SER A 661 42.62 -22.26 -29.09
CA SER A 661 41.19 -22.06 -29.35
C SER A 661 40.55 -21.19 -28.24
N PRO A 662 39.86 -20.09 -28.57
CA PRO A 662 39.18 -19.28 -27.57
C PRO A 662 38.06 -20.04 -26.87
N GLN A 663 38.12 -20.06 -25.54
CA GLN A 663 37.08 -20.64 -24.68
C GLN A 663 36.45 -19.56 -23.81
N LEU A 664 35.13 -19.39 -23.89
CA LEU A 664 34.41 -18.50 -22.98
C LEU A 664 34.43 -19.09 -21.56
N VAL A 665 35.09 -18.39 -20.64
CA VAL A 665 35.26 -18.80 -19.23
C VAL A 665 34.15 -18.22 -18.36
N THR A 666 33.82 -16.94 -18.57
CA THR A 666 32.80 -16.22 -17.81
C THR A 666 32.01 -15.31 -18.75
N GLU A 667 30.68 -15.43 -18.77
CA GLU A 667 29.80 -14.55 -19.54
C GLU A 667 29.20 -13.45 -18.65
N GLY A 668 29.24 -12.19 -19.10
CA GLY A 668 28.52 -11.08 -18.46
C GLY A 668 29.06 -10.58 -17.10
N PHE A 669 30.32 -10.84 -16.73
CA PHE A 669 30.91 -10.30 -15.50
C PHE A 669 31.09 -8.77 -15.61
N LEU A 670 30.26 -8.00 -14.90
CA LEU A 670 30.20 -6.54 -14.99
C LEU A 670 30.05 -6.02 -16.43
N GLY A 671 29.31 -6.75 -17.28
CA GLY A 671 29.13 -6.42 -18.70
C GLY A 671 30.24 -6.91 -19.63
N PHE A 672 31.21 -7.68 -19.12
CA PHE A 672 32.30 -8.28 -19.90
C PHE A 672 32.14 -9.80 -20.05
N ASN A 673 32.51 -10.29 -21.23
CA ASN A 673 32.78 -11.70 -21.49
C ASN A 673 34.27 -11.94 -21.28
N ILE A 674 34.65 -12.95 -20.49
CA ILE A 674 36.04 -13.35 -20.22
C ILE A 674 36.31 -14.67 -20.95
N ILE A 675 37.30 -14.65 -21.84
CA ILE A 675 37.70 -15.73 -22.74
C ILE A 675 39.11 -16.18 -22.35
N SER A 676 39.39 -17.47 -22.29
CA SER A 676 40.75 -17.99 -22.20
C SER A 676 41.26 -18.40 -23.57
N VAL A 677 42.49 -17.98 -23.90
CA VAL A 677 43.21 -18.33 -25.12
C VAL A 677 44.66 -18.59 -24.75
N GLY A 678 45.21 -19.77 -25.06
CA GLY A 678 46.65 -20.03 -24.93
C GLY A 678 47.24 -19.77 -23.53
N GLY A 679 46.48 -20.08 -22.46
CA GLY A 679 46.92 -19.88 -21.08
C GLY A 679 46.66 -18.48 -20.51
N GLU A 680 46.23 -17.52 -21.33
CA GLU A 680 45.84 -16.18 -20.89
C GLU A 680 44.32 -16.00 -20.87
N PHE A 681 43.86 -15.02 -20.09
CA PHE A 681 42.46 -14.62 -19.98
C PHE A 681 42.29 -13.22 -20.57
N HIS A 682 41.28 -13.04 -21.40
CA HIS A 682 40.95 -11.78 -22.06
C HIS A 682 39.48 -11.44 -21.81
N ALA A 683 39.20 -10.24 -21.32
CA ALA A 683 37.85 -9.73 -21.18
C ALA A 683 37.52 -8.76 -22.31
N ILE A 684 36.34 -8.88 -22.91
CA ILE A 684 35.79 -7.93 -23.90
C ILE A 684 34.37 -7.53 -23.49
N LEU A 685 33.94 -6.32 -23.83
CA LEU A 685 32.57 -5.88 -23.56
C LEU A 685 31.56 -6.75 -24.31
N GLN A 686 30.46 -7.11 -23.65
CA GLN A 686 29.41 -7.93 -24.25
C GLN A 686 28.74 -7.23 -25.46
N SER A 687 28.72 -5.90 -25.47
CA SER A 687 28.24 -5.09 -26.59
C SER A 687 29.10 -5.20 -27.87
N ASP A 688 30.36 -5.63 -27.76
CA ASP A 688 31.29 -5.66 -28.89
C ASP A 688 31.19 -6.94 -29.75
N GLY A 689 30.27 -7.84 -29.40
CA GLY A 689 29.98 -9.06 -30.15
C GLY A 689 30.91 -10.23 -29.79
N ALA A 690 31.07 -11.16 -30.73
CA ALA A 690 31.86 -12.36 -30.53
C ALA A 690 33.37 -12.06 -30.37
N PHE A 691 34.07 -12.97 -29.68
CA PHE A 691 35.52 -12.89 -29.53
C PHE A 691 36.23 -13.35 -30.81
N GLU A 692 37.08 -12.48 -31.34
CA GLU A 692 37.93 -12.68 -32.51
C GLU A 692 39.36 -12.29 -32.11
N TYR A 693 40.28 -13.26 -32.15
CA TYR A 693 41.64 -13.08 -31.65
C TYR A 693 42.41 -11.99 -32.44
N ASP A 694 42.22 -11.94 -33.76
CA ASP A 694 42.83 -10.92 -34.62
C ASP A 694 42.35 -9.50 -34.28
N LYS A 695 41.07 -9.35 -33.88
CA LYS A 695 40.48 -8.08 -33.44
C LYS A 695 41.03 -7.61 -32.10
N LEU A 696 41.39 -8.55 -31.22
CA LEU A 696 42.10 -8.24 -29.97
C LEU A 696 43.51 -7.73 -30.26
N LEU A 697 44.26 -8.42 -31.12
CA LEU A 697 45.61 -8.02 -31.53
C LEU A 697 45.64 -6.66 -32.23
N SER A 698 44.61 -6.35 -33.03
CA SER A 698 44.47 -5.06 -33.70
C SER A 698 43.87 -3.95 -32.82
N LYS A 699 43.63 -4.21 -31.52
CA LYS A 699 42.95 -3.29 -30.58
C LYS A 699 41.59 -2.79 -31.09
N GLY A 700 40.85 -3.63 -31.82
CA GLY A 700 39.55 -3.30 -32.40
C GLY A 700 38.36 -3.44 -31.44
N TYR A 701 38.60 -3.81 -30.16
CA TYR A 701 37.57 -3.83 -29.12
C TYR A 701 37.49 -2.49 -28.40
N SER A 702 36.26 -2.07 -28.07
CA SER A 702 35.97 -0.79 -27.43
C SER A 702 36.56 -0.73 -26.02
N GLN A 703 36.61 -1.87 -25.33
CA GLN A 703 37.35 -2.04 -24.10
C GLN A 703 37.72 -3.51 -23.90
N SER A 704 38.99 -3.75 -23.54
CA SER A 704 39.48 -5.09 -23.26
C SER A 704 40.48 -5.13 -22.11
N PHE A 705 40.44 -6.19 -21.31
CA PHE A 705 41.45 -6.49 -20.28
C PHE A 705 42.10 -7.82 -20.61
N SER A 706 43.36 -8.01 -20.20
CA SER A 706 44.07 -9.28 -20.37
C SER A 706 44.89 -9.57 -19.11
N GLY A 707 45.09 -10.85 -18.80
CA GLY A 707 45.83 -11.28 -17.61
C GLY A 707 46.12 -12.77 -17.64
N THR A 708 47.08 -13.18 -16.82
CA THR A 708 47.54 -14.57 -16.73
C THR A 708 46.65 -15.43 -15.84
N SER A 709 45.70 -14.81 -15.13
CA SER A 709 44.69 -15.49 -14.34
C SER A 709 43.33 -14.81 -14.42
N LEU A 710 42.27 -15.57 -14.20
CA LEU A 710 40.90 -15.04 -14.15
C LEU A 710 40.74 -13.96 -13.08
N SER A 711 41.33 -14.15 -11.89
CA SER A 711 41.25 -13.18 -10.79
C SER A 711 41.88 -11.85 -11.19
N GLU A 712 43.02 -11.88 -11.87
CA GLU A 712 43.71 -10.68 -12.33
C GLU A 712 42.84 -9.88 -13.31
N VAL A 713 42.19 -10.56 -14.25
CA VAL A 713 41.28 -9.93 -15.22
C VAL A 713 40.02 -9.40 -14.55
N GLN A 714 39.45 -10.13 -13.59
CA GLN A 714 38.28 -9.67 -12.82
C GLN A 714 38.62 -8.44 -11.98
N ASP A 715 39.77 -8.44 -11.30
CA ASP A 715 40.25 -7.31 -10.52
C ASP A 715 40.54 -6.09 -11.40
N ALA A 716 41.03 -6.30 -12.63
CA ALA A 716 41.27 -5.24 -13.60
C ALA A 716 39.95 -4.61 -14.10
N ILE A 717 38.92 -5.44 -14.36
CA ILE A 717 37.57 -4.97 -14.71
C ILE A 717 36.98 -4.17 -13.54
N SER A 718 37.06 -4.70 -12.32
CA SER A 718 36.53 -4.04 -11.13
C SER A 718 37.25 -2.74 -10.83
N ARG A 719 38.57 -2.66 -11.02
CA ARG A 719 39.33 -1.42 -10.90
C ARG A 719 38.95 -0.40 -11.97
N SER A 720 38.80 -0.82 -13.23
CA SER A 720 38.38 0.09 -14.29
C SER A 720 36.94 0.59 -14.14
N ALA A 721 36.05 -0.22 -13.58
CA ALA A 721 34.69 0.22 -13.24
C ALA A 721 34.73 1.34 -12.18
N ASN A 722 35.58 1.19 -11.17
CA ASN A 722 35.80 2.21 -10.14
C ASN A 722 36.54 3.46 -10.67
N ASP A 723 37.50 3.31 -11.61
CA ASP A 723 38.27 4.44 -12.14
C ASP A 723 37.45 5.29 -13.14
N ARG A 724 36.52 4.69 -13.91
CA ARG A 724 35.59 5.47 -14.75
C ARG A 724 34.68 6.38 -13.91
N GLU A 725 34.30 5.96 -12.71
CA GLU A 725 33.58 6.81 -11.76
C GLU A 725 34.44 7.97 -11.24
N SER A 726 35.77 7.80 -11.15
CA SER A 726 36.69 8.85 -10.68
C SER A 726 37.06 9.89 -11.76
N VAL A 727 37.10 9.49 -13.03
CA VAL A 727 37.47 10.37 -14.17
C VAL A 727 36.29 11.23 -14.63
N ASP A 728 35.07 10.70 -14.64
CA ASP A 728 33.86 11.50 -14.89
C ASP A 728 33.62 12.54 -13.78
N PHE A 729 34.10 12.26 -12.56
CA PHE A 729 34.08 13.20 -11.43
C PHE A 729 35.11 14.34 -11.58
N ARG A 730 36.25 14.10 -12.26
CA ARG A 730 37.26 15.14 -12.53
C ARG A 730 36.95 15.98 -13.77
N LEU A 731 36.36 15.41 -14.81
CA LEU A 731 36.07 16.15 -16.05
C LEU A 731 34.93 17.15 -15.92
N LYS A 732 33.97 16.95 -14.99
CA LYS A 732 32.95 17.97 -14.70
C LYS A 732 33.44 19.13 -13.82
N SER A 733 34.64 19.03 -13.24
CA SER A 733 35.22 20.06 -12.36
C SER A 733 36.06 21.11 -13.11
N THR A 734 36.38 20.89 -14.39
CA THR A 734 37.36 21.72 -15.13
C THR A 734 36.78 22.56 -16.26
N ASP A 735 35.49 22.46 -16.56
CA ASP A 735 34.88 23.16 -17.72
C ASP A 735 34.26 24.54 -17.43
N ASP A 736 34.35 25.04 -16.19
CA ASP A 736 33.80 26.37 -15.81
C ASP A 736 34.86 27.47 -15.62
N ARG A 737 36.04 27.33 -16.24
CA ARG A 737 37.03 28.43 -16.32
C ARG A 737 37.72 28.52 -17.69
N ALA A 738 36.97 28.89 -18.72
CA ALA A 738 37.46 29.73 -19.82
C ALA A 738 36.33 30.13 -20.78
N GLY A 739 35.88 31.40 -20.74
CA GLY A 739 35.08 31.98 -21.82
C GLY A 739 34.19 33.17 -21.43
N VAL A 740 34.82 34.35 -21.30
CA VAL A 740 34.30 35.75 -21.36
C VAL A 740 33.01 36.10 -20.62
#